data_AF-A0A6G0SVG8-F1
#
_entry.id   AF-A0A6G0SVG8-F1
#
_cell.length_a   1.000
_cell.length_b   1.000
_cell.length_c   1.000
_cell.angle_alpha   90.00
_cell.angle_beta   90.00
_cell.angle_gamma   90.00
#
_symmetry.space_group_name_H-M   'P 1'
#
loop_
_entity.id
_entity.type
_entity.pdbx_description
1 polymer ?
#
loop_
_entity_poly.entity_id
_entity_poly.type
_entity_poly.pdbx_seq_one_letter_code
_entity_poly.pdbx_strand_id
1 'polypeptide(L)'
;MIKLTKEEETQYINSTKCVHCLRLFNSETVMKVRDHSHFTGKYLRALCLECNFLAQNPKFVPVYFHNLSYDGHFIVRTLGCNDNDIRIIPNSSEKYISFSKQILNNFYVKFVDTFMFLPESLSNLATNLGEDKSKFREITKHFTIENIDLVIRKGVFPYEYVDCNSKLSDTTLPPRYKFYNSLTDDHISKKDYMHACNVWEKFKIKTLGEYSDLYLLTDVLILADVFENFRDICLKTFNLDASYYLTVPGFAFDAMLFYTGVKLERLKEYPMLLMIESGVRGGVCQSVRRYARANLPDVDGIIYNEKKPHVHLMYFDCVNLYGKSMLASLPLKDFEWCYDFSLDVTKIDDDAPIGYILEVDVDYPEKLHDDHCDLPFLPQNSCPPNTKINKLLTTLNNKKNYVVHYRLLKQAINNGLKLVKIHKIIKFTQSKWLAPYVEKCTSMRVLANNKFEYEFWKLLVNSVYGKCMENPRKRLNIKLVSNDQKAHQLMRKPNFIDRTIYNNNLMSLHFQKEKIKFDKPIYVGFSILDVSKTYIYNFHYNIMKNKYGKKISLLYTDTDSLIYRIKTNNFLNDLKFDLLDYFDTSNFPINHYCFSNKHKNIPGFFKDELKSETMTQFVTLRPKLYAYTVSGVEYKKAKGVKKYVRDKYMTVDHYLNILSEFSSQNADAQKDKTKQISTSCDMNIIQSNKHHVYSKTMKKIVLSANDDKRVILKGGIRTLPYGHYKLN
;
A
#
# COMPACT_ATOMS: atom_id res chain seq x y z
N MET A 1 -36.53 -0.97 28.26
CA MET A 1 -36.33 -1.89 27.11
C MET A 1 -37.64 -2.00 26.37
N ILE A 2 -37.60 -1.97 25.05
CA ILE A 2 -38.80 -2.19 24.22
C ILE A 2 -39.09 -3.70 24.22
N LYS A 3 -40.37 -4.07 24.22
CA LYS A 3 -40.78 -5.48 24.10
C LYS A 3 -40.32 -6.02 22.75
N LEU A 4 -39.69 -7.19 22.74
CA LEU A 4 -39.19 -7.83 21.52
C LEU A 4 -40.34 -8.10 20.55
N THR A 5 -40.05 -7.96 19.26
CA THR A 5 -40.94 -8.47 18.21
C THR A 5 -40.93 -10.00 18.21
N LYS A 6 -41.92 -10.64 17.55
CA LYS A 6 -41.95 -12.11 17.43
C LYS A 6 -40.68 -12.66 16.79
N GLU A 7 -40.17 -11.97 15.75
CA GLU A 7 -38.94 -12.35 15.05
C GLU A 7 -37.71 -12.24 15.94
N GLU A 8 -37.58 -11.15 16.71
CA GLU A 8 -36.48 -10.95 17.66
C GLU A 8 -36.49 -12.00 18.78
N GLU A 9 -37.67 -12.37 19.29
CA GLU A 9 -37.81 -13.41 20.30
C GLU A 9 -37.40 -14.77 19.74
N THR A 10 -37.82 -15.10 18.51
CA THR A 10 -37.37 -16.31 17.81
C THR A 10 -35.86 -16.32 17.60
N GLN A 11 -35.28 -15.19 17.18
CA GLN A 11 -33.83 -15.04 16.99
C GLN A 11 -33.08 -15.23 18.32
N TYR A 12 -33.59 -14.65 19.41
CA TYR A 12 -33.03 -14.86 20.74
C TYR A 12 -33.08 -16.34 21.09
N ILE A 13 -34.25 -17.00 21.06
CA ILE A 13 -34.42 -18.40 21.43
C ILE A 13 -33.48 -19.31 20.63
N ASN A 14 -33.42 -19.15 19.30
CA ASN A 14 -32.63 -19.99 18.40
C ASN A 14 -31.11 -19.76 18.50
N SER A 15 -30.66 -18.69 19.15
CA SER A 15 -29.22 -18.44 19.32
C SER A 15 -28.60 -19.43 20.29
N THR A 16 -27.70 -20.30 19.81
CA THR A 16 -27.00 -21.34 20.60
C THR A 16 -25.63 -20.91 21.14
N LYS A 17 -25.09 -19.79 20.64
CA LYS A 17 -23.78 -19.25 21.04
C LYS A 17 -23.82 -17.74 21.24
N CYS A 18 -22.96 -17.24 22.12
CA CYS A 18 -22.74 -15.81 22.30
C CYS A 18 -22.24 -15.18 21.01
N VAL A 19 -22.91 -14.12 20.53
CA VAL A 19 -22.53 -13.42 19.29
C VAL A 19 -21.13 -12.80 19.38
N HIS A 20 -20.67 -12.44 20.58
CA HIS A 20 -19.39 -11.75 20.79
C HIS A 20 -18.21 -12.70 21.01
N CYS A 21 -18.29 -13.61 21.99
CA CYS A 21 -17.19 -14.53 22.30
C CYS A 21 -17.29 -15.90 21.62
N LEU A 22 -18.37 -16.13 20.86
CA LEU A 22 -18.63 -17.37 20.11
C LEU A 22 -18.73 -18.66 20.95
N ARG A 23 -18.65 -18.56 22.29
CA ARG A 23 -18.87 -19.68 23.21
C ARG A 23 -20.33 -20.13 23.18
N LEU A 24 -20.56 -21.44 23.20
CA LEU A 24 -21.89 -22.03 23.33
C LEU A 24 -22.52 -21.61 24.66
N PHE A 25 -23.81 -21.28 24.62
CA PHE A 25 -24.55 -20.99 25.83
C PHE A 25 -24.76 -22.28 26.62
N ASN A 26 -24.58 -22.18 27.94
CA ASN A 26 -24.93 -23.24 28.87
C ASN A 26 -25.38 -22.58 30.20
N SER A 27 -26.23 -23.26 30.95
CA SER A 27 -26.83 -22.73 32.18
C SER A 27 -25.84 -22.51 33.31
N GLU A 28 -24.66 -23.13 33.26
CA GLU A 28 -23.69 -23.15 34.37
C GLU A 28 -22.58 -22.10 34.26
N THR A 29 -22.05 -21.87 33.05
CA THR A 29 -20.82 -21.09 32.82
C THR A 29 -20.97 -19.98 31.78
N VAL A 30 -21.89 -20.11 30.82
CA VAL A 30 -22.09 -19.13 29.74
C VAL A 30 -23.58 -18.78 29.66
N MET A 31 -24.04 -18.02 30.65
CA MET A 31 -25.44 -17.60 30.78
C MET A 31 -25.84 -16.66 29.64
N LYS A 32 -26.92 -17.02 28.93
CA LYS A 32 -27.50 -16.27 27.82
C LYS A 32 -28.34 -15.09 28.33
N VAL A 33 -28.06 -13.89 27.82
CA VAL A 33 -28.75 -12.65 28.16
C VAL A 33 -29.11 -11.85 26.90
N ARG A 34 -30.09 -10.96 27.02
CA ARG A 34 -30.56 -10.08 25.94
C ARG A 34 -29.81 -8.75 25.98
N ASP A 35 -29.02 -8.46 24.94
CA ASP A 35 -28.36 -7.17 24.71
C ASP A 35 -29.32 -6.17 24.05
N HIS A 36 -29.30 -4.91 24.48
CA HIS A 36 -30.19 -3.87 23.99
C HIS A 36 -29.43 -2.56 23.79
N SER A 37 -29.87 -1.77 22.83
CA SER A 37 -29.34 -0.41 22.65
C SER A 37 -29.74 0.47 23.81
N HIS A 38 -28.79 1.10 24.48
CA HIS A 38 -29.10 2.06 25.55
C HIS A 38 -29.63 3.40 25.00
N PHE A 39 -29.51 3.64 23.69
CA PHE A 39 -30.06 4.84 23.04
C PHE A 39 -31.50 4.66 22.60
N THR A 40 -31.84 3.49 22.03
CA THR A 40 -33.16 3.25 21.42
C THR A 40 -34.01 2.27 22.21
N GLY A 41 -33.43 1.53 23.16
CA GLY A 41 -34.11 0.48 23.91
C GLY A 41 -34.43 -0.79 23.10
N LYS A 42 -34.06 -0.83 21.81
CA LYS A 42 -34.29 -1.97 20.90
C LYS A 42 -33.35 -3.12 21.20
N TYR A 43 -33.84 -4.35 21.04
CA TYR A 43 -33.03 -5.56 21.13
C TYR A 43 -31.95 -5.56 20.04
N LEU A 44 -30.73 -5.98 20.42
CA LEU A 44 -29.60 -6.06 19.50
C LEU A 44 -29.23 -7.50 19.18
N ARG A 45 -29.06 -8.34 20.20
CA ARG A 45 -28.51 -9.71 20.06
C ARG A 45 -28.52 -10.49 21.37
N ALA A 46 -28.26 -11.80 21.25
CA ALA A 46 -27.99 -12.68 22.39
C ALA A 46 -26.49 -12.65 22.74
N LEU A 47 -26.17 -12.28 23.98
CA LEU A 47 -24.80 -12.29 24.51
C LEU A 47 -24.69 -13.20 25.72
N CYS A 48 -23.46 -13.58 26.10
CA CYS A 48 -23.23 -14.12 27.43
C CYS A 48 -23.13 -12.97 28.44
N LEU A 49 -23.47 -13.23 29.70
CA LEU A 49 -23.48 -12.24 30.77
C LEU A 49 -22.17 -11.40 30.82
N GLU A 50 -21.02 -12.07 30.75
CA GLU A 50 -19.70 -11.43 30.73
C GLU A 50 -19.52 -10.47 29.55
N CYS A 51 -19.88 -10.90 28.32
CA CYS A 51 -19.79 -10.04 27.14
C CYS A 51 -20.76 -8.86 27.21
N ASN A 52 -21.94 -9.06 27.82
CA ASN A 52 -22.92 -8.00 28.00
C ASN A 52 -22.40 -6.91 28.96
N PHE A 53 -21.70 -7.29 30.04
CA PHE A 53 -21.04 -6.34 30.93
C PHE A 53 -19.90 -5.57 30.26
N LEU A 54 -19.19 -6.22 29.32
CA LEU A 54 -18.12 -5.58 28.55
C LEU A 54 -18.63 -4.71 27.39
N ALA A 55 -19.92 -4.79 27.05
CA ALA A 55 -20.51 -4.00 25.98
C ALA A 55 -20.47 -2.50 26.33
N GLN A 56 -19.98 -1.69 25.40
CA GLN A 56 -19.88 -0.24 25.58
C GLN A 56 -20.66 0.48 24.50
N ASN A 57 -21.45 1.47 24.90
CA ASN A 57 -22.09 2.38 23.96
C ASN A 57 -21.04 3.34 23.36
N PRO A 58 -21.06 3.57 22.03
CA PRO A 58 -20.19 4.55 21.42
C PRO A 58 -20.48 5.94 21.99
N LYS A 59 -19.41 6.60 22.44
CA LYS A 59 -19.42 7.97 22.97
C LYS A 59 -19.18 9.02 21.87
N PHE A 60 -19.58 8.71 20.65
CA PHE A 60 -19.37 9.58 19.49
C PHE A 60 -20.37 9.32 18.36
N VAL A 61 -20.56 10.33 17.52
CA VAL A 61 -21.19 10.22 16.20
C VAL A 61 -20.10 10.35 15.14
N PRO A 62 -19.89 9.34 14.27
CA PRO A 62 -18.95 9.45 13.17
C PRO A 62 -19.55 10.28 12.02
N VAL A 63 -18.73 11.15 11.43
CA VAL A 63 -19.03 11.91 10.22
C VAL A 63 -17.99 11.52 9.18
N TYR A 64 -18.47 10.96 8.07
CA TYR A 64 -17.62 10.37 7.05
C TYR A 64 -17.37 11.36 5.91
N PHE A 65 -16.10 11.50 5.56
CA PHE A 65 -15.64 12.22 4.38
C PHE A 65 -14.89 11.26 3.47
N HIS A 66 -14.80 11.56 2.19
CA HIS A 66 -13.97 10.80 1.26
C HIS A 66 -12.82 11.69 0.82
N ASN A 67 -11.62 11.40 1.34
CA ASN A 67 -10.43 12.25 1.31
C ASN A 67 -10.54 13.47 2.24
N LEU A 68 -10.83 13.20 3.53
CA LEU A 68 -10.87 14.19 4.62
C LEU A 68 -9.61 15.06 4.70
N SER A 69 -8.48 14.59 4.17
CA SER A 69 -7.23 15.36 4.15
C SER A 69 -7.35 16.72 3.47
N TYR A 70 -8.30 16.89 2.54
CA TYR A 70 -8.61 18.18 1.93
C TYR A 70 -9.59 19.00 2.78
N ASP A 71 -10.81 18.48 2.98
CA ASP A 71 -11.91 19.20 3.67
C ASP A 71 -11.56 19.51 5.14
N GLY A 72 -10.75 18.65 5.75
CA GLY A 72 -10.25 18.79 7.10
C GLY A 72 -9.50 20.10 7.33
N HIS A 73 -8.89 20.72 6.31
CA HIS A 73 -8.28 22.04 6.46
C HIS A 73 -9.30 23.13 6.82
N PHE A 74 -10.46 23.12 6.16
CA PHE A 74 -11.53 24.08 6.43
C PHE A 74 -12.17 23.82 7.79
N ILE A 75 -12.45 22.54 8.10
CA ILE A 75 -13.09 22.16 9.36
C ILE A 75 -12.18 22.46 10.55
N VAL A 76 -10.91 22.07 10.50
CA VAL A 76 -9.97 22.22 11.64
C VAL A 76 -9.89 23.68 12.08
N ARG A 77 -9.84 24.64 11.16
CA ARG A 77 -9.79 26.07 11.48
C ARG A 77 -10.99 26.57 12.29
N THR A 78 -12.14 25.92 12.15
CA THR A 78 -13.38 26.27 12.84
C THR A 78 -13.55 25.55 14.18
N LEU A 79 -12.73 24.56 14.51
CA LEU A 79 -12.85 23.79 15.76
C LEU A 79 -12.61 24.64 17.02
N GLY A 80 -11.99 25.81 16.86
CA GLY A 80 -11.81 26.82 17.90
C GLY A 80 -13.06 27.67 18.18
N CYS A 81 -14.24 27.28 17.69
CA CYS A 81 -15.49 28.02 17.94
C CYS A 81 -15.91 28.08 19.42
N ASN A 82 -15.38 27.19 20.27
CA ASN A 82 -15.60 27.17 21.71
C ASN A 82 -14.48 26.40 22.45
N ASP A 83 -14.55 26.40 23.78
CA ASP A 83 -13.54 25.81 24.68
C ASP A 83 -13.65 24.30 24.89
N ASN A 84 -14.60 23.64 24.23
CA ASN A 84 -14.80 22.19 24.34
C ASN A 84 -13.57 21.42 23.80
N ASP A 85 -13.34 20.22 24.35
CA ASP A 85 -12.17 19.40 24.03
C ASP A 85 -12.07 19.05 22.53
N ILE A 86 -10.83 19.07 22.01
CA ILE A 86 -10.50 18.68 20.65
C ILE A 86 -9.51 17.52 20.72
N ARG A 87 -9.93 16.36 20.22
CA ARG A 87 -9.08 15.16 20.15
C ARG A 87 -8.56 15.00 18.73
N ILE A 88 -7.26 14.74 18.59
CA ILE A 88 -6.63 14.53 17.28
C ILE A 88 -5.75 13.29 17.26
N ILE A 89 -5.63 12.70 16.09
CA ILE A 89 -4.63 11.67 15.77
C ILE A 89 -3.75 12.23 14.65
N PRO A 90 -2.62 12.89 14.98
CA PRO A 90 -1.82 13.63 14.01
C PRO A 90 -0.89 12.72 13.19
N ASN A 91 -0.84 12.99 11.88
CA ASN A 91 0.25 12.56 10.99
C ASN A 91 1.27 13.68 10.80
N SER A 92 0.82 14.93 10.79
CA SER A 92 1.62 16.17 10.78
C SER A 92 0.85 17.27 11.52
N SER A 93 1.42 18.48 11.61
CA SER A 93 0.66 19.66 12.05
C SER A 93 -0.53 19.98 11.16
N GLU A 94 -0.52 19.57 9.88
CA GLU A 94 -1.56 19.94 8.94
C GLU A 94 -2.47 18.78 8.51
N LYS A 95 -2.06 17.54 8.79
CA LYS A 95 -2.78 16.32 8.41
C LYS A 95 -3.04 15.44 9.61
N TYR A 96 -4.29 15.04 9.77
CA TYR A 96 -4.78 14.18 10.85
C TYR A 96 -5.39 12.91 10.26
N ILE A 97 -5.16 11.76 10.89
CA ILE A 97 -5.90 10.51 10.57
C ILE A 97 -7.38 10.69 10.92
N SER A 98 -7.63 11.34 12.05
CA SER A 98 -8.97 11.70 12.52
C SER A 98 -8.84 12.83 13.53
N PHE A 99 -9.89 13.62 13.66
CA PHE A 99 -10.07 14.59 14.72
C PHE A 99 -11.51 14.52 15.24
N SER A 100 -11.73 14.99 16.45
CA SER A 100 -13.05 14.96 17.09
C SER A 100 -13.26 16.20 17.95
N LYS A 101 -14.49 16.73 17.92
CA LYS A 101 -14.90 17.86 18.76
C LYS A 101 -15.93 17.39 19.77
N GLN A 102 -15.71 17.76 21.02
CA GLN A 102 -16.69 17.49 22.07
C GLN A 102 -17.92 18.38 21.90
N ILE A 103 -19.10 17.77 21.94
CA ILE A 103 -20.40 18.47 21.86
C ILE A 103 -21.22 18.36 23.15
N LEU A 104 -21.07 17.26 23.90
CA LEU A 104 -21.67 17.07 25.23
C LEU A 104 -20.64 16.45 26.17
N ASN A 105 -20.97 16.32 27.46
CA ASN A 105 -20.09 15.68 28.42
C ASN A 105 -19.73 14.25 27.95
N ASN A 106 -18.44 14.00 27.73
CA ASN A 106 -17.93 12.75 27.19
C ASN A 106 -18.55 12.28 25.85
N PHE A 107 -19.09 13.18 25.02
CA PHE A 107 -19.66 12.82 23.72
C PHE A 107 -19.10 13.70 22.60
N TYR A 108 -18.70 13.07 21.49
CA TYR A 108 -17.88 13.69 20.44
C TYR A 108 -18.49 13.53 19.05
N VAL A 109 -18.33 14.54 18.20
CA VAL A 109 -18.42 14.37 16.75
C VAL A 109 -17.04 13.95 16.25
N LYS A 110 -16.95 12.80 15.59
CA LYS A 110 -15.68 12.21 15.12
C LYS A 110 -15.63 12.23 13.60
N PHE A 111 -14.63 12.89 13.04
CA PHE A 111 -14.44 12.97 11.59
C PHE A 111 -13.58 11.80 11.12
N VAL A 112 -14.08 11.06 10.14
CA VAL A 112 -13.48 9.81 9.63
C VAL A 112 -13.30 9.90 8.13
N ASP A 113 -12.14 9.47 7.65
CA ASP A 113 -11.83 9.44 6.22
C ASP A 113 -12.09 8.04 5.63
N THR A 114 -13.14 7.91 4.84
CA THR A 114 -13.47 6.68 4.10
C THR A 114 -12.40 6.30 3.08
N PHE A 115 -11.58 7.24 2.60
CA PHE A 115 -10.46 6.95 1.69
C PHE A 115 -9.37 6.11 2.38
N MET A 116 -9.28 6.17 3.72
CA MET A 116 -8.40 5.31 4.52
C MET A 116 -8.90 3.86 4.64
N PHE A 117 -10.10 3.59 4.12
CA PHE A 117 -10.65 2.25 3.96
C PHE A 117 -10.69 1.84 2.49
N LEU A 118 -11.14 2.74 1.64
CA LEU A 118 -11.40 2.51 0.22
C LEU A 118 -10.52 3.48 -0.60
N PRO A 119 -9.25 3.13 -0.89
CA PRO A 119 -8.27 4.04 -1.49
C PRO A 119 -8.45 4.18 -3.01
N GLU A 120 -9.67 4.46 -3.45
CA GLU A 120 -10.10 4.64 -4.84
C GLU A 120 -10.99 5.88 -4.95
N SER A 121 -11.13 6.43 -6.15
CA SER A 121 -12.02 7.58 -6.34
C SER A 121 -13.49 7.19 -6.15
N LEU A 122 -14.30 8.11 -5.61
CA LEU A 122 -15.75 7.90 -5.48
C LEU A 122 -16.41 7.51 -6.81
N SER A 123 -15.94 8.07 -7.94
CA SER A 123 -16.43 7.68 -9.27
C SER A 123 -16.22 6.19 -9.55
N ASN A 124 -15.01 5.67 -9.28
CA ASN A 124 -14.71 4.25 -9.47
C ASN A 124 -15.54 3.38 -8.52
N LEU A 125 -15.67 3.80 -7.26
CA LEU A 125 -16.44 3.07 -6.25
C LEU A 125 -17.93 2.99 -6.64
N ALA A 126 -18.51 4.10 -7.11
CA ALA A 126 -19.87 4.15 -7.61
C ALA A 126 -20.08 3.25 -8.83
N THR A 127 -19.16 3.28 -9.80
CA THR A 127 -19.24 2.40 -10.99
C THR A 127 -19.20 0.92 -10.61
N ASN A 128 -18.37 0.52 -9.63
CA ASN A 128 -18.31 -0.87 -9.18
C ASN A 128 -19.59 -1.34 -8.47
N LEU A 129 -20.37 -0.42 -7.87
CA LEU A 129 -21.67 -0.75 -7.28
C LEU A 129 -22.81 -0.69 -8.30
N GLY A 130 -22.67 0.16 -9.33
CA GLY A 130 -23.66 0.44 -10.37
C GLY A 130 -24.21 -0.77 -11.12
N GLU A 131 -23.50 -1.90 -11.11
CA GLU A 131 -23.95 -3.17 -11.70
C GLU A 131 -25.21 -3.73 -11.00
N ASP A 132 -25.39 -3.40 -9.72
CA ASP A 132 -26.52 -3.85 -8.91
C ASP A 132 -27.18 -2.65 -8.22
N LYS A 133 -28.27 -2.16 -8.82
CA LYS A 133 -29.05 -1.02 -8.32
C LYS A 133 -29.59 -1.21 -6.91
N SER A 134 -29.77 -2.45 -6.45
CA SER A 134 -30.25 -2.73 -5.08
C SER A 134 -29.26 -2.29 -4.00
N LYS A 135 -27.99 -2.08 -4.36
CA LYS A 135 -26.94 -1.61 -3.46
C LYS A 135 -27.04 -0.12 -3.13
N PHE A 136 -27.86 0.65 -3.85
CA PHE A 136 -28.05 2.09 -3.67
C PHE A 136 -29.25 2.39 -2.76
N ARG A 137 -29.17 1.93 -1.51
CA ARG A 137 -30.26 1.98 -0.52
C ARG A 137 -30.54 3.39 0.01
N GLU A 138 -29.55 4.27 0.00
CA GLU A 138 -29.71 5.66 0.43
C GLU A 138 -30.19 6.52 -0.74
N ILE A 139 -29.63 6.37 -1.94
CA ILE A 139 -30.10 7.07 -3.14
C ILE A 139 -31.60 6.79 -3.41
N THR A 140 -32.05 5.54 -3.29
CA THR A 140 -33.45 5.15 -3.53
C THR A 140 -34.45 5.78 -2.58
N LYS A 141 -34.01 6.29 -1.41
CA LYS A 141 -34.88 7.04 -0.48
C LYS A 141 -35.16 8.47 -0.95
N HIS A 142 -34.28 9.02 -1.81
CA HIS A 142 -34.32 10.41 -2.25
C HIS A 142 -34.75 10.57 -3.72
N PHE A 143 -34.56 9.55 -4.56
CA PHE A 143 -34.79 9.62 -6.00
C PHE A 143 -35.73 8.54 -6.50
N THR A 144 -36.53 8.88 -7.51
CA THR A 144 -37.43 7.95 -8.19
C THR A 144 -36.65 6.99 -9.10
N ILE A 145 -37.25 5.83 -9.39
CA ILE A 145 -36.67 4.80 -10.27
C ILE A 145 -36.33 5.37 -11.67
N GLU A 146 -37.13 6.29 -12.19
CA GLU A 146 -36.90 6.91 -13.51
C GLU A 146 -35.63 7.76 -13.59
N ASN A 147 -35.21 8.36 -12.47
CA ASN A 147 -34.08 9.28 -12.43
C ASN A 147 -32.82 8.63 -11.81
N ILE A 148 -32.92 7.40 -11.33
CA ILE A 148 -31.85 6.73 -10.57
C ILE A 148 -30.57 6.59 -11.40
N ASP A 149 -30.69 6.29 -12.69
CA ASP A 149 -29.54 6.11 -13.59
C ASP A 149 -28.73 7.39 -13.80
N LEU A 150 -29.32 8.56 -13.51
CA LEU A 150 -28.62 9.83 -13.56
C LEU A 150 -27.80 10.11 -12.30
N VAL A 151 -28.09 9.44 -11.18
CA VAL A 151 -27.55 9.78 -9.85
C VAL A 151 -26.75 8.65 -9.18
N ILE A 152 -26.66 7.46 -9.79
CA ILE A 152 -25.80 6.35 -9.31
C ILE A 152 -24.35 6.45 -9.76
N ARG A 153 -24.00 7.51 -10.50
CA ARG A 153 -22.63 7.82 -10.91
C ARG A 153 -22.23 9.19 -10.38
N LYS A 154 -20.94 9.39 -10.19
CA LYS A 154 -20.40 10.71 -9.84
C LYS A 154 -20.75 11.72 -10.94
N GLY A 155 -21.35 12.84 -10.54
CA GLY A 155 -21.66 13.95 -11.42
C GLY A 155 -20.40 14.70 -11.89
N VAL A 156 -20.59 15.76 -12.66
CA VAL A 156 -19.50 16.64 -13.10
C VAL A 156 -19.81 18.07 -12.69
N PHE A 157 -18.77 18.85 -12.40
CA PHE A 157 -18.94 20.21 -11.94
C PHE A 157 -17.85 21.12 -12.55
N PRO A 158 -18.18 22.36 -12.99
CA PRO A 158 -17.23 23.25 -13.62
C PRO A 158 -16.42 24.02 -12.56
N TYR A 159 -15.49 23.33 -11.89
CA TYR A 159 -14.76 23.85 -10.73
C TYR A 159 -14.03 25.18 -10.96
N GLU A 160 -13.41 25.36 -12.13
CA GLU A 160 -12.68 26.60 -12.45
C GLU A 160 -13.60 27.72 -12.91
N TYR A 161 -14.78 27.37 -13.42
CA TYR A 161 -15.78 28.37 -13.76
C TYR A 161 -16.32 29.02 -12.50
N VAL A 162 -16.68 28.24 -11.47
CA VAL A 162 -17.29 28.75 -10.23
C VAL A 162 -16.22 29.29 -9.27
N ASP A 163 -15.71 30.48 -9.58
CA ASP A 163 -14.70 31.21 -8.80
C ASP A 163 -15.30 32.22 -7.79
N CYS A 164 -16.61 32.46 -7.87
CA CYS A 164 -17.32 33.41 -7.00
C CYS A 164 -18.79 33.00 -6.83
N ASN A 165 -19.41 33.49 -5.75
CA ASN A 165 -20.79 33.12 -5.38
C ASN A 165 -21.84 33.58 -6.40
N SER A 166 -21.60 34.69 -7.12
CA SER A 166 -22.55 35.20 -8.11
C SER A 166 -22.78 34.24 -9.28
N LYS A 167 -21.79 33.43 -9.65
CA LYS A 167 -21.92 32.43 -10.72
C LYS A 167 -22.88 31.29 -10.37
N LEU A 168 -23.17 31.07 -9.09
CA LEU A 168 -24.21 30.11 -8.69
C LEU A 168 -25.61 30.59 -9.09
N SER A 169 -25.80 31.88 -9.34
CA SER A 169 -27.06 32.43 -9.85
C SER A 169 -27.22 32.30 -11.37
N ASP A 170 -26.19 31.82 -12.09
CA ASP A 170 -26.26 31.65 -13.53
C ASP A 170 -27.38 30.68 -13.90
N THR A 171 -28.24 31.08 -14.84
CA THR A 171 -29.44 30.33 -15.23
C THR A 171 -29.22 29.32 -16.34
N THR A 172 -27.96 29.13 -16.76
CA THR A 172 -27.57 28.22 -17.84
C THR A 172 -26.35 27.42 -17.45
N LEU A 173 -26.31 26.15 -17.84
CA LEU A 173 -25.10 25.34 -17.70
C LEU A 173 -23.97 25.94 -18.55
N PRO A 174 -22.77 26.18 -17.99
CA PRO A 174 -21.66 26.78 -18.73
C PRO A 174 -21.27 25.93 -19.96
N PRO A 175 -20.74 26.54 -21.02
CA PRO A 175 -20.32 25.80 -22.19
C PRO A 175 -19.16 24.84 -21.87
N ARG A 176 -19.06 23.74 -22.62
CA ARG A 176 -18.11 22.63 -22.37
C ARG A 176 -16.65 23.06 -22.10
N TYR A 177 -16.14 24.08 -22.79
CA TYR A 177 -14.75 24.52 -22.61
C TYR A 177 -14.50 25.15 -21.22
N LYS A 178 -15.54 25.64 -20.53
CA LYS A 178 -15.46 26.17 -19.15
C LYS A 178 -15.40 25.07 -18.08
N PHE A 179 -15.51 23.79 -18.47
CA PHE A 179 -15.25 22.64 -17.61
C PHE A 179 -13.78 22.18 -17.67
N TYR A 180 -12.87 23.01 -18.17
CA TYR A 180 -11.44 22.72 -18.12
C TYR A 180 -10.96 22.60 -16.66
N ASN A 181 -10.01 21.69 -16.43
CA ASN A 181 -9.41 21.44 -15.13
C ASN A 181 -7.88 21.43 -15.24
N SER A 182 -7.24 22.48 -14.76
CA SER A 182 -5.78 22.68 -14.71
C SER A 182 -5.06 21.67 -13.81
N LEU A 183 -5.73 21.02 -12.85
CA LEU A 183 -5.11 20.00 -11.98
C LEU A 183 -4.85 18.68 -12.71
N THR A 184 -5.61 18.42 -13.76
CA THR A 184 -5.46 17.27 -14.68
C THR A 184 -5.04 17.71 -16.09
N ASP A 185 -5.05 19.02 -16.34
CA ASP A 185 -4.80 19.64 -17.64
C ASP A 185 -5.74 19.11 -18.74
N ASP A 186 -7.01 18.87 -18.40
CA ASP A 186 -7.97 18.19 -19.27
C ASP A 186 -9.27 18.98 -19.42
N HIS A 187 -9.90 18.84 -20.59
CA HIS A 187 -11.29 19.21 -20.79
C HIS A 187 -12.21 18.04 -20.42
N ILE A 188 -13.43 18.37 -19.98
CA ILE A 188 -14.48 17.37 -19.82
C ILE A 188 -14.75 16.58 -21.12
N SER A 189 -15.06 15.29 -20.98
CA SER A 189 -15.45 14.45 -22.12
C SER A 189 -16.80 14.90 -22.70
N LYS A 190 -17.04 14.62 -23.99
CA LYS A 190 -18.34 14.92 -24.63
C LYS A 190 -19.48 14.18 -23.92
N LYS A 191 -19.24 12.92 -23.53
CA LYS A 191 -20.22 12.07 -22.84
C LYS A 191 -20.60 12.64 -21.47
N ASP A 192 -19.63 13.10 -20.70
CA ASP A 192 -19.89 13.64 -19.36
C ASP A 192 -20.57 15.01 -19.42
N TYR A 193 -20.22 15.85 -20.40
CA TYR A 193 -20.93 17.10 -20.63
C TYR A 193 -22.38 16.88 -21.05
N MET A 194 -22.64 15.94 -21.96
CA MET A 194 -24.01 15.56 -22.35
C MET A 194 -24.81 15.02 -21.15
N HIS A 195 -24.16 14.25 -20.27
CA HIS A 195 -24.78 13.80 -19.03
C HIS A 195 -25.15 14.97 -18.12
N ALA A 196 -24.28 15.98 -17.96
CA ALA A 196 -24.58 17.20 -17.22
C ALA A 196 -25.80 17.95 -17.79
N CYS A 197 -25.88 18.09 -19.12
CA CYS A 197 -27.05 18.69 -19.78
C CYS A 197 -28.33 17.91 -19.50
N ASN A 198 -28.28 16.57 -19.58
CA ASN A 198 -29.44 15.72 -19.28
C ASN A 198 -29.88 15.83 -17.81
N VAL A 199 -28.94 15.87 -16.86
CA VAL A 199 -29.24 16.12 -15.45
C VAL A 199 -29.91 17.49 -15.27
N TRP A 200 -29.38 18.52 -15.90
CA TRP A 200 -29.94 19.88 -15.85
C TRP A 200 -31.40 19.91 -16.33
N GLU A 201 -31.67 19.28 -17.47
CA GLU A 201 -33.01 19.24 -18.07
C GLU A 201 -33.98 18.36 -17.26
N LYS A 202 -33.59 17.13 -16.93
CA LYS A 202 -34.48 16.14 -16.30
C LYS A 202 -34.90 16.54 -14.88
N PHE A 203 -33.99 17.16 -14.13
CA PHE A 203 -34.27 17.69 -12.80
C PHE A 203 -34.82 19.12 -12.81
N LYS A 204 -35.07 19.71 -13.99
CA LYS A 204 -35.63 21.05 -14.18
C LYS A 204 -34.86 22.13 -13.41
N ILE A 205 -33.54 22.05 -13.49
CA ILE A 205 -32.62 22.92 -12.74
C ILE A 205 -32.67 24.32 -13.33
N LYS A 206 -32.82 25.33 -12.48
CA LYS A 206 -32.95 26.74 -12.87
C LYS A 206 -31.67 27.52 -12.73
N THR A 207 -30.81 27.15 -11.79
CA THR A 207 -29.57 27.88 -11.48
C THR A 207 -28.40 26.92 -11.27
N LEU A 208 -27.18 27.42 -11.46
CA LEU A 208 -25.97 26.64 -11.20
C LEU A 208 -25.81 26.29 -9.70
N GLY A 209 -26.43 27.06 -8.81
CA GLY A 209 -26.56 26.77 -7.38
C GLY A 209 -27.41 25.53 -7.12
N GLU A 210 -28.60 25.43 -7.73
CA GLU A 210 -29.44 24.22 -7.65
C GLU A 210 -28.71 23.00 -8.23
N TYR A 211 -27.94 23.18 -9.31
CA TYR A 211 -27.08 22.11 -9.85
C TYR A 211 -26.00 21.68 -8.86
N SER A 212 -25.37 22.64 -8.17
CA SER A 212 -24.37 22.38 -7.13
C SER A 212 -24.97 21.60 -5.97
N ASP A 213 -26.16 21.96 -5.50
CA ASP A 213 -26.83 21.27 -4.39
C ASP A 213 -27.16 19.82 -4.75
N LEU A 214 -27.69 19.58 -5.94
CA LEU A 214 -27.93 18.22 -6.44
C LEU A 214 -26.62 17.43 -6.58
N TYR A 215 -25.57 18.05 -7.12
CA TYR A 215 -24.25 17.46 -7.25
C TYR A 215 -23.69 17.02 -5.89
N LEU A 216 -23.79 17.87 -4.86
CA LEU A 216 -23.31 17.57 -3.51
C LEU A 216 -24.16 16.49 -2.83
N LEU A 217 -25.49 16.57 -2.95
CA LEU A 217 -26.41 15.58 -2.38
C LEU A 217 -26.13 14.18 -2.94
N THR A 218 -25.99 14.08 -4.26
CA THR A 218 -25.70 12.79 -4.92
C THR A 218 -24.33 12.23 -4.52
N ASP A 219 -23.28 13.06 -4.44
CA ASP A 219 -21.95 12.64 -3.96
C ASP A 219 -22.02 12.06 -2.52
N VAL A 220 -22.77 12.70 -1.61
CA VAL A 220 -22.93 12.24 -0.22
C VAL A 220 -23.70 10.92 -0.15
N LEU A 221 -24.80 10.80 -0.88
CA LEU A 221 -25.64 9.59 -0.88
C LEU A 221 -24.90 8.40 -1.51
N ILE A 222 -24.18 8.60 -2.62
CA ILE A 222 -23.33 7.57 -3.22
C ILE A 222 -22.27 7.12 -2.20
N LEU A 223 -21.62 8.04 -1.49
CA LEU A 223 -20.62 7.68 -0.49
C LEU A 223 -21.22 6.86 0.66
N ALA A 224 -22.42 7.24 1.11
CA ALA A 224 -23.14 6.48 2.14
C ALA A 224 -23.43 5.05 1.66
N ASP A 225 -23.97 4.89 0.45
CA ASP A 225 -24.21 3.59 -0.16
C ASP A 225 -22.93 2.75 -0.29
N VAL A 226 -21.85 3.36 -0.78
CA VAL A 226 -20.53 2.70 -0.87
C VAL A 226 -20.08 2.19 0.50
N PHE A 227 -20.15 3.03 1.53
CA PHE A 227 -19.64 2.67 2.85
C PHE A 227 -20.54 1.66 3.57
N GLU A 228 -21.87 1.73 3.41
CA GLU A 228 -22.80 0.73 3.97
C GLU A 228 -22.59 -0.65 3.35
N ASN A 229 -22.42 -0.73 2.03
CA ASN A 229 -22.08 -2.01 1.36
C ASN A 229 -20.73 -2.56 1.86
N PHE A 230 -19.75 -1.68 2.06
CA PHE A 230 -18.47 -2.06 2.65
C PHE A 230 -18.62 -2.59 4.09
N ARG A 231 -19.44 -1.95 4.92
CA ARG A 231 -19.76 -2.42 6.28
C ARG A 231 -20.42 -3.80 6.25
N ASP A 232 -21.37 -4.02 5.35
CA ASP A 232 -22.04 -5.32 5.17
C ASP A 232 -21.03 -6.43 4.85
N ILE A 233 -20.07 -6.18 3.96
CA ILE A 233 -19.01 -7.14 3.62
C ILE A 233 -18.16 -7.47 4.86
N CYS A 234 -17.75 -6.44 5.62
CA CYS A 234 -16.93 -6.60 6.82
C CYS A 234 -17.65 -7.41 7.90
N LEU A 235 -18.92 -7.08 8.16
CA LEU A 235 -19.78 -7.74 9.14
C LEU A 235 -20.01 -9.20 8.76
N LYS A 236 -20.39 -9.48 7.51
CA LYS A 236 -20.65 -10.85 7.03
C LYS A 236 -19.40 -11.73 7.10
N THR A 237 -18.22 -11.16 6.87
CA THR A 237 -16.98 -11.95 6.76
C THR A 237 -16.27 -12.14 8.09
N PHE A 238 -16.18 -11.10 8.91
CA PHE A 238 -15.37 -11.10 10.13
C PHE A 238 -16.16 -10.81 11.40
N ASN A 239 -17.47 -10.53 11.29
CA ASN A 239 -18.32 -10.12 12.41
C ASN A 239 -17.82 -8.84 13.12
N LEU A 240 -17.08 -8.00 12.37
CA LEU A 240 -16.56 -6.72 12.82
C LEU A 240 -17.12 -5.61 11.95
N ASP A 241 -17.61 -4.54 12.58
CA ASP A 241 -18.14 -3.39 11.88
C ASP A 241 -17.03 -2.36 11.63
N ALA A 242 -16.78 -2.05 10.36
CA ALA A 242 -15.74 -1.11 9.94
C ALA A 242 -15.95 0.32 10.49
N SER A 243 -17.18 0.70 10.86
CA SER A 243 -17.50 2.02 11.42
C SER A 243 -16.86 2.32 12.78
N TYR A 244 -16.39 1.28 13.50
CA TYR A 244 -15.67 1.44 14.77
C TYR A 244 -14.17 1.70 14.58
N TYR A 245 -13.69 1.61 13.36
CA TYR A 245 -12.28 1.80 13.01
C TYR A 245 -12.07 3.17 12.37
N LEU A 246 -10.80 3.54 12.17
CA LEU A 246 -10.42 4.76 11.46
C LEU A 246 -9.73 4.47 10.12
N THR A 247 -9.25 3.24 9.94
CA THR A 247 -8.44 2.85 8.79
C THR A 247 -8.58 1.34 8.56
N VAL A 248 -8.44 0.89 7.30
CA VAL A 248 -8.41 -0.55 6.99
C VAL A 248 -7.28 -1.30 7.70
N PRO A 249 -6.06 -0.77 7.90
CA PRO A 249 -5.04 -1.49 8.67
C PRO A 249 -5.36 -1.72 10.13
N GLY A 250 -6.15 -0.86 10.77
CA GLY A 250 -6.69 -1.13 12.10
C GLY A 250 -7.68 -2.30 12.06
N PHE A 251 -8.64 -2.20 11.15
CA PHE A 251 -9.68 -3.23 10.94
C PHE A 251 -9.07 -4.60 10.59
N ALA A 252 -8.16 -4.66 9.62
CA ALA A 252 -7.56 -5.89 9.12
C ALA A 252 -6.77 -6.64 10.20
N PHE A 253 -6.07 -5.90 11.06
CA PHE A 253 -5.30 -6.50 12.16
C PHE A 253 -6.20 -7.11 13.22
N ASP A 254 -7.27 -6.40 13.63
CA ASP A 254 -8.21 -6.92 14.61
C ASP A 254 -9.07 -8.04 14.03
N ALA A 255 -9.45 -7.95 12.75
CA ALA A 255 -10.10 -9.05 12.01
C ALA A 255 -9.21 -10.30 11.96
N MET A 256 -7.90 -10.13 11.72
CA MET A 256 -6.95 -11.24 11.73
C MET A 256 -6.84 -11.87 13.13
N LEU A 257 -6.72 -11.06 14.20
CA LEU A 257 -6.65 -11.57 15.56
C LEU A 257 -7.94 -12.31 15.95
N PHE A 258 -9.09 -11.74 15.62
CA PHE A 258 -10.39 -12.33 15.89
C PHE A 258 -10.59 -13.64 15.13
N TYR A 259 -10.26 -13.67 13.84
CA TYR A 259 -10.44 -14.82 12.98
C TYR A 259 -9.51 -15.99 13.32
N THR A 260 -8.24 -15.70 13.64
CA THR A 260 -7.22 -16.74 13.94
C THR A 260 -7.21 -17.17 15.41
N GLY A 261 -7.71 -16.32 16.31
CA GLY A 261 -7.62 -16.55 17.76
C GLY A 261 -6.17 -16.52 18.31
N VAL A 262 -5.20 -16.06 17.52
CA VAL A 262 -3.78 -16.08 17.88
C VAL A 262 -3.50 -15.14 19.05
N LYS A 263 -2.67 -15.60 19.99
CA LYS A 263 -2.13 -14.78 21.09
C LYS A 263 -0.67 -14.48 20.82
N LEU A 264 -0.40 -13.25 20.36
CA LEU A 264 0.95 -12.79 20.07
C LEU A 264 1.61 -12.26 21.34
N GLU A 265 2.77 -12.83 21.71
CA GLU A 265 3.54 -12.39 22.86
C GLU A 265 4.18 -11.02 22.63
N ARG A 266 4.20 -10.17 23.65
CA ARG A 266 4.99 -8.93 23.63
C ARG A 266 6.42 -9.25 24.02
N LEU A 267 7.39 -8.75 23.26
CA LEU A 267 8.81 -8.86 23.62
C LEU A 267 9.03 -8.26 25.01
N LYS A 268 9.51 -9.09 25.94
CA LYS A 268 9.74 -8.72 27.35
C LYS A 268 10.98 -7.85 27.51
N GLU A 269 11.96 -8.02 26.62
CA GLU A 269 13.26 -7.36 26.69
C GLU A 269 13.45 -6.30 25.59
N TYR A 270 13.81 -5.09 25.99
CA TYR A 270 14.10 -3.98 25.07
C TYR A 270 15.25 -4.27 24.08
N PRO A 271 16.36 -4.95 24.47
CA PRO A 271 17.43 -5.31 23.54
C PRO A 271 16.97 -6.23 22.38
N MET A 272 16.04 -7.16 22.61
CA MET A 272 15.48 -8.00 21.53
C MET A 272 14.76 -7.13 20.49
N LEU A 273 13.97 -6.16 20.96
CA LEU A 273 13.28 -5.20 20.08
C LEU A 273 14.29 -4.41 19.23
N LEU A 274 15.37 -3.89 19.83
CA LEU A 274 16.42 -3.15 19.12
C LEU A 274 17.11 -4.02 18.07
N MET A 275 17.45 -5.27 18.42
CA MET A 275 18.04 -6.23 17.48
C MET A 275 17.13 -6.44 16.28
N ILE A 276 15.85 -6.76 16.51
CA ILE A 276 14.87 -6.96 15.43
C ILE A 276 14.69 -5.70 14.58
N GLU A 277 14.55 -4.53 15.20
CA GLU A 277 14.42 -3.24 14.50
C GLU A 277 15.62 -2.96 13.58
N SER A 278 16.84 -3.27 14.02
CA SER A 278 18.05 -3.10 13.22
C SER A 278 18.10 -4.03 11.99
N GLY A 279 17.44 -5.17 12.07
CA GLY A 279 17.32 -6.15 10.98
C GLY A 279 16.25 -5.82 9.95
N VAL A 280 15.34 -4.87 10.21
CA VAL A 280 14.22 -4.54 9.32
C VAL A 280 14.73 -3.96 8.00
N ARG A 281 14.52 -4.71 6.90
CA ARG A 281 14.79 -4.26 5.53
C ARG A 281 13.60 -4.55 4.62
N GLY A 282 13.10 -3.49 3.98
CA GLY A 282 11.99 -3.56 3.03
C GLY A 282 12.31 -4.32 1.73
N GLY A 283 11.44 -4.18 0.73
CA GLY A 283 11.64 -4.75 -0.61
C GLY A 283 12.87 -4.18 -1.32
N VAL A 284 13.62 -5.05 -2.00
CA VAL A 284 14.77 -4.66 -2.82
C VAL A 284 14.28 -3.93 -4.07
N CYS A 285 14.88 -2.79 -4.39
CA CYS A 285 14.58 -2.07 -5.63
C CYS A 285 15.85 -1.45 -6.20
N GLN A 286 16.25 -1.88 -7.40
CA GLN A 286 17.53 -1.50 -8.03
C GLN A 286 17.45 -1.56 -9.56
N SER A 287 18.22 -0.68 -10.20
CA SER A 287 18.49 -0.74 -11.64
C SER A 287 19.81 -1.47 -11.86
N VAL A 288 19.75 -2.67 -12.44
CA VAL A 288 20.95 -3.51 -12.66
C VAL A 288 21.57 -3.19 -14.01
N ARG A 289 20.74 -3.15 -15.06
CA ARG A 289 21.13 -2.75 -16.41
C ARG A 289 20.15 -1.70 -16.92
N ARG A 290 20.68 -0.55 -17.30
CA ARG A 290 19.90 0.67 -17.55
C ARG A 290 19.23 0.74 -18.91
N TYR A 291 19.64 -0.13 -19.84
CA TYR A 291 19.05 -0.20 -21.17
C TYR A 291 19.13 -1.61 -21.76
N ALA A 292 18.04 -2.02 -22.40
CA ALA A 292 17.98 -3.22 -23.23
C ALA A 292 16.95 -3.05 -24.36
N ARG A 293 17.20 -3.73 -25.47
CA ARG A 293 16.27 -3.86 -26.59
C ARG A 293 16.13 -5.34 -26.94
N ALA A 294 14.91 -5.76 -27.26
CA ALA A 294 14.65 -7.08 -27.79
C ALA A 294 15.27 -7.24 -29.19
N ASN A 295 15.50 -8.47 -29.60
CA ASN A 295 15.98 -8.83 -30.94
C ASN A 295 15.24 -10.09 -31.36
N LEU A 296 14.16 -9.94 -32.11
CA LEU A 296 13.27 -11.01 -32.55
C LEU A 296 12.86 -10.72 -33.99
N PRO A 297 12.75 -11.74 -34.86
CA PRO A 297 12.20 -11.58 -36.20
C PRO A 297 10.70 -11.30 -36.11
N ASP A 298 10.15 -10.64 -37.13
CA ASP A 298 8.70 -10.48 -37.35
C ASP A 298 7.92 -9.84 -36.19
N VAL A 299 8.56 -8.96 -35.41
CA VAL A 299 7.91 -8.18 -34.34
C VAL A 299 7.99 -6.69 -34.66
N ASP A 300 6.82 -6.05 -34.76
CA ASP A 300 6.71 -4.62 -35.04
C ASP A 300 7.48 -3.76 -34.01
N GLY A 301 8.22 -2.77 -34.50
CA GLY A 301 9.06 -1.88 -33.69
C GLY A 301 10.43 -2.46 -33.30
N ILE A 302 10.76 -3.69 -33.72
CA ILE A 302 12.10 -4.27 -33.57
C ILE A 302 12.83 -4.23 -34.92
N ILE A 303 14.02 -3.62 -34.92
CA ILE A 303 14.97 -3.75 -36.04
C ILE A 303 15.75 -5.05 -35.79
N TYR A 304 15.28 -6.14 -36.39
CA TYR A 304 15.89 -7.46 -36.24
C TYR A 304 17.31 -7.48 -36.82
N ASN A 305 18.22 -8.12 -36.09
CA ASN A 305 19.58 -8.36 -36.54
C ASN A 305 19.88 -9.86 -36.43
N GLU A 306 19.94 -10.52 -37.58
CA GLU A 306 20.20 -11.95 -37.71
C GLU A 306 21.56 -12.38 -37.15
N LYS A 307 22.56 -11.48 -37.14
CA LYS A 307 23.89 -11.75 -36.56
C LYS A 307 23.90 -11.70 -35.04
N LYS A 308 22.79 -11.29 -34.40
CA LYS A 308 22.65 -11.22 -32.94
C LYS A 308 21.70 -12.33 -32.47
N PRO A 309 21.93 -12.89 -31.27
CA PRO A 309 21.04 -13.90 -30.72
C PRO A 309 19.65 -13.32 -30.50
N HIS A 310 18.64 -14.19 -30.51
CA HIS A 310 17.29 -13.82 -30.12
C HIS A 310 17.28 -13.34 -28.66
N VAL A 311 16.63 -12.21 -28.41
CA VAL A 311 16.56 -11.58 -27.09
C VAL A 311 15.12 -11.24 -26.77
N HIS A 312 14.61 -11.85 -25.70
CA HIS A 312 13.33 -11.54 -25.10
C HIS A 312 13.52 -10.64 -23.88
N LEU A 313 12.63 -9.65 -23.73
CA LEU A 313 12.53 -8.82 -22.53
C LEU A 313 11.25 -9.22 -21.79
N MET A 314 11.39 -9.75 -20.58
CA MET A 314 10.26 -10.31 -19.83
C MET A 314 10.04 -9.53 -18.53
N TYR A 315 8.78 -9.29 -18.17
CA TYR A 315 8.42 -8.60 -16.93
C TYR A 315 7.60 -9.52 -16.03
N PHE A 316 8.26 -10.12 -15.04
CA PHE A 316 7.61 -11.04 -14.12
C PHE A 316 7.28 -10.38 -12.79
N ASP A 317 6.13 -10.75 -12.22
CA ASP A 317 5.63 -10.25 -10.94
C ASP A 317 5.16 -11.42 -10.07
N CYS A 318 5.61 -11.47 -8.82
CA CYS A 318 5.19 -12.51 -7.88
C CYS A 318 3.79 -12.23 -7.35
N VAL A 319 2.87 -13.17 -7.51
CA VAL A 319 1.50 -13.05 -7.01
C VAL A 319 1.51 -13.03 -5.47
N ASN A 320 1.17 -11.86 -4.90
CA ASN A 320 1.01 -11.65 -3.45
C ASN A 320 2.21 -12.16 -2.62
N LEU A 321 3.41 -11.63 -2.89
CA LEU A 321 4.66 -12.06 -2.26
C LEU A 321 4.61 -12.09 -0.72
N TYR A 322 4.08 -11.02 -0.10
CA TYR A 322 3.94 -10.97 1.36
C TYR A 322 2.88 -11.95 1.87
N GLY A 323 1.75 -12.10 1.16
CA GLY A 323 0.77 -13.14 1.46
C GLY A 323 1.38 -14.54 1.41
N LYS A 324 2.26 -14.84 0.45
CA LYS A 324 2.99 -16.12 0.41
C LYS A 324 3.86 -16.32 1.65
N SER A 325 4.50 -15.26 2.13
CA SER A 325 5.31 -15.31 3.36
C SER A 325 4.45 -15.51 4.61
N MET A 326 3.23 -15.00 4.61
CA MET A 326 2.25 -15.18 5.70
C MET A 326 1.65 -16.59 5.76
N LEU A 327 1.75 -17.39 4.69
CA LEU A 327 1.37 -18.81 4.69
C LEU A 327 2.44 -19.71 5.34
N ALA A 328 3.65 -19.19 5.57
CA ALA A 328 4.72 -19.93 6.21
C ALA A 328 4.57 -19.95 7.74
N SER A 329 5.36 -20.80 8.40
CA SER A 329 5.51 -20.72 9.86
C SER A 329 6.13 -19.38 10.26
N LEU A 330 5.44 -18.67 11.15
CA LEU A 330 5.82 -17.35 11.64
C LEU A 330 5.94 -17.35 13.17
N PRO A 331 6.85 -16.54 13.74
CA PRO A 331 6.99 -16.37 15.19
C PRO A 331 5.66 -15.96 15.86
N LEU A 332 5.40 -16.48 17.05
CA LEU A 332 4.24 -16.08 17.87
C LEU A 332 4.56 -15.81 19.35
N LYS A 333 5.41 -16.63 20.00
CA LYS A 333 5.66 -16.61 21.46
C LYS A 333 6.96 -17.32 21.85
N ASP A 334 7.24 -17.37 23.15
CA ASP A 334 8.37 -18.03 23.82
C ASP A 334 9.72 -17.46 23.36
N PHE A 335 9.81 -16.13 23.30
CA PHE A 335 11.03 -15.43 22.88
C PHE A 335 12.08 -15.44 23.99
N GLU A 336 13.23 -16.06 23.71
CA GLU A 336 14.34 -16.20 24.66
C GLU A 336 15.68 -16.00 23.96
N TRP A 337 16.67 -15.49 24.70
CA TRP A 337 18.06 -15.52 24.24
C TRP A 337 18.57 -16.96 24.25
N CYS A 338 19.21 -17.37 23.17
CA CYS A 338 19.91 -18.65 23.07
C CYS A 338 21.42 -18.40 23.07
N TYR A 339 22.15 -19.17 23.88
CA TYR A 339 23.61 -19.06 24.04
C TYR A 339 24.38 -20.21 23.36
N ASP A 340 23.68 -21.09 22.65
CA ASP A 340 24.31 -22.10 21.80
C ASP A 340 24.72 -21.50 20.46
N PHE A 341 25.94 -20.98 20.41
CA PHE A 341 26.53 -20.41 19.19
C PHE A 341 27.03 -21.45 18.18
N SER A 342 26.88 -22.76 18.48
CA SER A 342 27.18 -23.85 17.54
C SER A 342 26.02 -24.18 16.58
N LEU A 343 24.89 -23.47 16.72
CA LEU A 343 23.67 -23.67 15.96
C LEU A 343 23.91 -23.66 14.43
N ASP A 344 23.62 -24.80 13.81
CA ASP A 344 23.64 -24.96 12.36
C ASP A 344 22.25 -24.74 11.75
N VAL A 345 22.01 -23.51 11.27
CA VAL A 345 20.72 -23.13 10.67
C VAL A 345 20.37 -23.91 9.40
N THR A 346 21.33 -24.58 8.77
CA THR A 346 21.09 -25.31 7.51
C THR A 346 20.32 -26.61 7.74
N LYS A 347 20.40 -27.16 8.95
CA LYS A 347 19.72 -28.40 9.37
C LYS A 347 18.32 -28.17 9.94
N ILE A 348 17.90 -26.92 10.07
CA ILE A 348 16.61 -26.57 10.66
C ILE A 348 15.56 -26.55 9.57
N ASP A 349 14.48 -27.30 9.76
CA ASP A 349 13.34 -27.28 8.84
C ASP A 349 12.63 -25.93 8.85
N ASP A 350 12.11 -25.55 7.68
CA ASP A 350 11.42 -24.28 7.50
C ASP A 350 10.09 -24.21 8.28
N ASP A 351 9.50 -25.38 8.58
CA ASP A 351 8.26 -25.54 9.34
C ASP A 351 8.50 -26.11 10.75
N ALA A 352 9.75 -26.15 11.22
CA ALA A 352 10.08 -26.58 12.57
C ALA A 352 9.32 -25.74 13.62
N PRO A 353 8.91 -26.32 14.77
CA PRO A 353 8.17 -25.60 15.80
C PRO A 353 8.99 -24.47 16.44
N ILE A 354 10.33 -24.53 16.34
CA ILE A 354 11.26 -23.53 16.85
C ILE A 354 11.97 -22.84 15.70
N GLY A 355 11.96 -21.51 15.71
CA GLY A 355 12.68 -20.65 14.76
C GLY A 355 13.69 -19.74 15.46
N TYR A 356 14.54 -19.08 14.64
CA TYR A 356 15.64 -18.25 15.13
C TYR A 356 15.80 -16.93 14.37
N ILE A 357 16.16 -15.87 15.10
CA ILE A 357 16.69 -14.61 14.57
C ILE A 357 18.12 -14.47 15.10
N LEU A 358 19.08 -14.25 14.21
CA LEU A 358 20.50 -14.26 14.56
C LEU A 358 21.17 -12.93 14.20
N GLU A 359 22.13 -12.48 15.01
CA GLU A 359 23.08 -11.42 14.67
C GLU A 359 24.41 -12.09 14.29
N VAL A 360 24.82 -11.95 13.02
CA VAL A 360 25.91 -12.75 12.46
C VAL A 360 26.92 -11.93 11.66
N ASP A 361 28.14 -12.46 11.56
CA ASP A 361 29.13 -12.07 10.55
C ASP A 361 29.11 -13.08 9.40
N VAL A 362 29.00 -12.59 8.17
CA VAL A 362 28.95 -13.41 6.96
C VAL A 362 29.95 -12.89 5.94
N ASP A 363 30.86 -13.76 5.51
CA ASP A 363 31.79 -13.46 4.43
C ASP A 363 31.13 -13.72 3.07
N TYR A 364 31.45 -12.85 2.11
CA TYR A 364 31.00 -12.91 0.74
C TYR A 364 32.19 -13.23 -0.17
N PRO A 365 32.39 -14.50 -0.56
CA PRO A 365 33.55 -14.89 -1.36
C PRO A 365 33.58 -14.24 -2.75
N GLU A 366 34.75 -13.77 -3.18
CA GLU A 366 34.92 -13.10 -4.48
C GLU A 366 34.50 -13.97 -5.67
N LYS A 367 34.67 -15.28 -5.57
CA LYS A 367 34.24 -16.25 -6.60
C LYS A 367 32.75 -16.19 -6.91
N LEU A 368 31.92 -15.66 -5.99
CA LEU A 368 30.46 -15.52 -6.18
C LEU A 368 30.08 -14.17 -6.79
N HIS A 369 31.01 -13.21 -6.89
CA HIS A 369 30.68 -11.83 -7.27
C HIS A 369 30.04 -11.74 -8.65
N ASP A 370 30.56 -12.47 -9.64
CA ASP A 370 30.00 -12.46 -11.00
C ASP A 370 28.63 -13.15 -11.06
N ASP A 371 28.45 -14.24 -10.33
CA ASP A 371 27.19 -15.00 -10.34
C ASP A 371 26.07 -14.26 -9.61
N HIS A 372 26.42 -13.57 -8.53
CA HIS A 372 25.48 -12.83 -7.69
C HIS A 372 25.39 -11.34 -8.02
N CYS A 373 26.10 -10.85 -9.05
CA CYS A 373 26.16 -9.40 -9.33
C CYS A 373 24.79 -8.78 -9.60
N ASP A 374 23.87 -9.54 -10.19
CA ASP A 374 22.51 -9.07 -10.51
C ASP A 374 21.70 -8.83 -9.23
N LEU A 375 21.71 -9.78 -8.30
CA LEU A 375 20.87 -9.74 -7.09
C LEU A 375 21.59 -10.27 -5.84
N PRO A 376 22.57 -9.53 -5.28
CA PRO A 376 23.32 -9.97 -4.09
C PRO A 376 22.44 -10.30 -2.89
N PHE A 377 22.74 -11.42 -2.20
CA PHE A 377 22.13 -11.80 -0.92
C PHE A 377 22.38 -10.79 0.20
N LEU A 378 21.52 -10.86 1.23
CA LEU A 378 21.64 -10.11 2.49
C LEU A 378 21.73 -8.57 2.29
N PRO A 379 20.70 -7.92 1.75
CA PRO A 379 20.73 -6.47 1.49
C PRO A 379 20.78 -5.70 2.81
N GLN A 380 21.49 -4.57 2.83
CA GLN A 380 21.72 -3.79 4.05
C GLN A 380 21.33 -2.32 3.88
N ASN A 381 20.82 -1.69 4.94
CA ASN A 381 20.64 -0.25 4.98
C ASN A 381 21.99 0.40 5.23
N SER A 382 22.51 1.14 4.25
CA SER A 382 23.75 1.91 4.38
C SER A 382 23.70 3.15 3.50
N CYS A 383 24.58 4.11 3.75
CA CYS A 383 24.78 5.24 2.85
C CYS A 383 25.71 4.82 1.72
N PRO A 384 25.31 4.97 0.44
CA PRO A 384 26.27 4.88 -0.65
C PRO A 384 27.44 5.87 -0.49
N PRO A 385 28.57 5.63 -1.18
CA PRO A 385 29.64 6.61 -1.27
C PRO A 385 29.10 7.98 -1.72
N ASN A 386 29.58 9.05 -1.10
CA ASN A 386 29.24 10.45 -1.43
C ASN A 386 27.80 10.89 -1.11
N THR A 387 27.01 10.10 -0.37
CA THR A 387 25.70 10.55 0.12
C THR A 387 25.55 10.32 1.62
N LYS A 388 24.71 11.16 2.26
CA LYS A 388 24.30 10.99 3.66
C LYS A 388 22.93 10.31 3.79
N ILE A 389 22.33 9.93 2.66
CA ILE A 389 20.99 9.34 2.63
C ILE A 389 21.11 7.83 2.75
N ASN A 390 20.62 7.30 3.87
CA ASN A 390 20.55 5.86 4.10
C ASN A 390 19.60 5.19 3.10
N LYS A 391 20.08 4.13 2.43
CA LYS A 391 19.35 3.39 1.39
C LYS A 391 19.51 1.89 1.62
N LEU A 392 18.52 1.12 1.22
CA LEU A 392 18.65 -0.33 1.11
C LEU A 392 19.51 -0.66 -0.11
N LEU A 393 20.71 -1.19 0.14
CA LEU A 393 21.71 -1.56 -0.84
C LEU A 393 21.91 -3.08 -0.89
N THR A 394 22.07 -3.60 -2.08
CA THR A 394 22.46 -4.97 -2.40
C THR A 394 23.95 -4.94 -2.72
N THR A 395 24.79 -5.24 -1.74
CA THR A 395 26.26 -5.18 -1.86
C THR A 395 26.89 -6.57 -1.79
N LEU A 396 28.06 -6.71 -2.38
CA LEU A 396 28.91 -7.91 -2.31
C LEU A 396 29.96 -7.82 -1.19
N ASN A 397 29.90 -6.80 -0.34
CA ASN A 397 30.77 -6.70 0.85
C ASN A 397 30.45 -7.81 1.87
N ASN A 398 31.43 -8.16 2.70
CA ASN A 398 31.19 -8.92 3.92
C ASN A 398 30.17 -8.20 4.80
N LYS A 399 29.36 -8.98 5.52
CA LYS A 399 28.32 -8.49 6.43
C LYS A 399 28.83 -8.65 7.86
N LYS A 400 28.73 -7.59 8.65
CA LYS A 400 29.12 -7.57 10.07
C LYS A 400 27.91 -7.22 10.92
N ASN A 401 27.73 -7.92 12.04
CA ASN A 401 26.60 -7.72 12.96
C ASN A 401 25.24 -7.70 12.24
N TYR A 402 25.07 -8.56 11.24
CA TYR A 402 23.89 -8.58 10.39
C TYR A 402 22.78 -9.38 11.07
N VAL A 403 21.68 -8.72 11.44
CA VAL A 403 20.50 -9.38 12.01
C VAL A 403 19.66 -10.04 10.92
N VAL A 404 19.34 -11.33 11.02
CA VAL A 404 18.69 -12.09 9.94
C VAL A 404 17.77 -13.19 10.47
N HIS A 405 16.67 -13.44 9.76
CA HIS A 405 15.85 -14.63 10.00
C HIS A 405 16.57 -15.89 9.52
N TYR A 406 16.53 -16.98 10.29
CA TYR A 406 17.30 -18.20 10.01
C TYR A 406 17.08 -18.74 8.58
N ARG A 407 15.86 -18.65 8.03
CA ARG A 407 15.56 -19.12 6.67
C ARG A 407 16.31 -18.36 5.58
N LEU A 408 16.46 -17.04 5.71
CA LEU A 408 17.22 -16.24 4.76
C LEU A 408 18.73 -16.51 4.90
N LEU A 409 19.22 -16.71 6.13
CA LEU A 409 20.61 -17.10 6.37
C LEU A 409 20.91 -18.49 5.80
N LYS A 410 20.05 -19.48 6.05
CA LYS A 410 20.10 -20.83 5.48
C LYS A 410 20.21 -20.78 3.96
N GLN A 411 19.35 -20.01 3.30
CA GLN A 411 19.41 -19.86 1.84
C GLN A 411 20.73 -19.20 1.38
N ALA A 412 21.21 -18.17 2.07
CA ALA A 412 22.47 -17.52 1.74
C ALA A 412 23.67 -18.49 1.86
N ILE A 413 23.73 -19.29 2.93
CA ILE A 413 24.77 -20.30 3.14
C ILE A 413 24.71 -21.38 2.06
N ASN A 414 23.51 -21.86 1.72
CA ASN A 414 23.31 -22.84 0.64
C ASN A 414 23.73 -22.29 -0.73
N ASN A 415 23.79 -20.97 -0.90
CA ASN A 415 24.30 -20.29 -2.11
C ASN A 415 25.78 -19.87 -1.96
N GLY A 416 26.52 -20.45 -1.00
CA GLY A 416 27.97 -20.34 -0.91
C GLY A 416 28.52 -19.20 -0.03
N LEU A 417 27.66 -18.38 0.58
CA LEU A 417 28.11 -17.41 1.59
C LEU A 417 28.61 -18.16 2.84
N LYS A 418 29.61 -17.60 3.52
CA LYS A 418 30.25 -18.27 4.66
C LYS A 418 29.86 -17.59 5.96
N LEU A 419 29.18 -18.31 6.85
CA LEU A 419 28.95 -17.85 8.22
C LEU A 419 30.27 -17.87 8.99
N VAL A 420 30.70 -16.72 9.48
CA VAL A 420 31.97 -16.56 10.20
C VAL A 420 31.76 -16.63 11.70
N LYS A 421 30.74 -15.93 12.20
CA LYS A 421 30.47 -15.81 13.64
C LYS A 421 29.00 -15.54 13.91
N ILE A 422 28.47 -16.14 14.97
CA ILE A 422 27.19 -15.79 15.57
C ILE A 422 27.47 -14.99 16.85
N HIS A 423 26.86 -13.80 16.98
CA HIS A 423 27.02 -12.93 18.15
C HIS A 423 25.85 -13.04 19.12
N LYS A 424 24.62 -13.13 18.60
CA LYS A 424 23.39 -13.22 19.39
C LYS A 424 22.35 -14.06 18.67
N ILE A 425 21.53 -14.77 19.44
CA ILE A 425 20.44 -15.61 18.93
C ILE A 425 19.18 -15.37 19.76
N ILE A 426 18.07 -15.08 19.08
CA ILE A 426 16.72 -15.11 19.66
C ILE A 426 16.04 -16.39 19.14
N LYS A 427 15.68 -17.31 20.04
CA LYS A 427 14.84 -18.47 19.71
C LYS A 427 13.37 -18.14 20.02
N PHE A 428 12.45 -18.75 19.28
CA PHE A 428 11.00 -18.54 19.46
C PHE A 428 10.19 -19.72 18.94
N THR A 429 8.97 -19.87 19.46
CA THR A 429 7.96 -20.77 18.91
C THR A 429 7.31 -20.14 17.67
N GLN A 430 7.20 -20.94 16.60
CA GLN A 430 6.57 -20.56 15.33
C GLN A 430 5.52 -21.58 14.87
N SER A 431 4.54 -21.12 14.09
CA SER A 431 3.55 -21.98 13.44
C SER A 431 2.88 -21.25 12.27
N LYS A 432 2.06 -21.96 11.47
CA LYS A 432 1.28 -21.40 10.35
C LYS A 432 0.00 -20.68 10.82
N TRP A 433 0.07 -19.95 11.93
CA TRP A 433 -1.11 -19.34 12.57
C TRP A 433 -1.81 -18.26 11.73
N LEU A 434 -1.09 -17.62 10.80
CA LEU A 434 -1.65 -16.57 9.92
C LEU A 434 -2.25 -17.14 8.63
N ALA A 435 -1.93 -18.40 8.28
CA ALA A 435 -2.35 -19.01 7.03
C ALA A 435 -3.89 -19.04 6.84
N PRO A 436 -4.71 -19.43 7.86
CA PRO A 436 -6.17 -19.47 7.70
C PRO A 436 -6.77 -18.12 7.30
N TYR A 437 -6.25 -17.01 7.84
CA TYR A 437 -6.72 -15.67 7.49
C TYR A 437 -6.38 -15.29 6.03
N VAL A 438 -5.16 -15.63 5.58
CA VAL A 438 -4.71 -15.36 4.21
C VAL A 438 -5.49 -16.20 3.21
N GLU A 439 -5.75 -17.47 3.51
CA GLU A 439 -6.56 -18.37 2.70
C GLU A 439 -8.01 -17.88 2.60
N LYS A 440 -8.58 -17.41 3.72
CA LYS A 440 -9.90 -16.78 3.70
C LYS A 440 -9.94 -15.54 2.81
N CYS A 441 -8.99 -14.62 2.94
CA CYS A 441 -8.93 -13.44 2.06
C CYS A 441 -8.70 -13.82 0.59
N THR A 442 -7.88 -14.83 0.33
CA THR A 442 -7.57 -15.29 -1.04
C THR A 442 -8.80 -15.94 -1.70
N SER A 443 -9.54 -16.78 -0.97
CA SER A 443 -10.79 -17.37 -1.48
C SER A 443 -11.84 -16.30 -1.77
N MET A 444 -12.03 -15.34 -0.87
CA MET A 444 -12.94 -14.21 -1.11
C MET A 444 -12.51 -13.35 -2.31
N ARG A 445 -11.20 -13.20 -2.52
CA ARG A 445 -10.66 -12.50 -3.70
C ARG A 445 -10.97 -13.23 -5.01
N VAL A 446 -10.94 -14.55 -5.02
CA VAL A 446 -11.31 -15.35 -6.19
C VAL A 446 -12.81 -15.27 -6.48
N LEU A 447 -13.64 -15.19 -5.43
CA LEU A 447 -15.10 -15.06 -5.53
C LEU A 447 -15.59 -13.63 -5.80
N ALA A 448 -14.70 -12.63 -5.78
CA ALA A 448 -15.06 -11.24 -5.97
C ALA A 448 -15.60 -11.00 -7.40
N ASN A 449 -16.79 -10.42 -7.49
CA ASN A 449 -17.45 -10.16 -8.77
C ASN A 449 -17.05 -8.82 -9.39
N ASN A 450 -16.49 -7.90 -8.59
CA ASN A 450 -16.05 -6.59 -9.04
C ASN A 450 -14.61 -6.31 -8.62
N LYS A 451 -13.99 -5.35 -9.33
CA LYS A 451 -12.59 -4.97 -9.12
C LYS A 451 -12.33 -4.41 -7.72
N PHE A 452 -13.30 -3.72 -7.14
CA PHE A 452 -13.17 -3.13 -5.80
C PHE A 452 -12.99 -4.21 -4.74
N GLU A 453 -13.90 -5.20 -4.68
CA GLU A 453 -13.81 -6.31 -3.73
C GLU A 453 -12.50 -7.08 -3.92
N TYR A 454 -12.12 -7.34 -5.18
CA TYR A 454 -10.87 -8.02 -5.51
C TYR A 454 -9.63 -7.31 -4.91
N GLU A 455 -9.54 -5.98 -5.07
CA GLU A 455 -8.44 -5.19 -4.49
C GLU A 455 -8.56 -5.04 -2.96
N PHE A 456 -9.78 -4.99 -2.42
CA PHE A 456 -10.01 -4.93 -0.97
C PHE A 456 -9.45 -6.16 -0.24
N TRP A 457 -9.73 -7.37 -0.73
CA TRP A 457 -9.21 -8.60 -0.13
C TRP A 457 -7.68 -8.67 -0.16
N LYS A 458 -7.06 -8.14 -1.22
CA LYS A 458 -5.61 -7.97 -1.31
C LYS A 458 -5.10 -6.96 -0.29
N LEU A 459 -5.81 -5.84 -0.11
CA LEU A 459 -5.46 -4.79 0.84
C LEU A 459 -5.49 -5.31 2.28
N LEU A 460 -6.46 -6.15 2.66
CA LEU A 460 -6.55 -6.73 4.01
C LEU A 460 -5.29 -7.52 4.37
N VAL A 461 -4.85 -8.42 3.50
CA VAL A 461 -3.62 -9.22 3.71
C VAL A 461 -2.40 -8.30 3.88
N ASN A 462 -2.19 -7.36 2.95
CA ASN A 462 -1.06 -6.42 3.01
C ASN A 462 -1.10 -5.52 4.25
N SER A 463 -2.30 -5.17 4.72
CA SER A 463 -2.49 -4.29 5.86
C SER A 463 -2.09 -4.92 7.19
N VAL A 464 -2.27 -6.24 7.36
CA VAL A 464 -1.78 -6.97 8.55
C VAL A 464 -0.27 -6.82 8.68
N TYR A 465 0.47 -7.08 7.59
CA TYR A 465 1.92 -6.87 7.57
C TYR A 465 2.31 -5.43 7.91
N GLY A 466 1.66 -4.46 7.26
CA GLY A 466 1.92 -3.04 7.51
C GLY A 466 1.71 -2.66 8.98
N LYS A 467 0.71 -3.27 9.63
CA LYS A 467 0.40 -3.02 11.04
C LYS A 467 1.43 -3.63 12.00
N CYS A 468 1.97 -4.81 11.69
CA CYS A 468 3.07 -5.41 12.45
C CYS A 468 4.33 -4.52 12.44
N MET A 469 4.54 -3.77 11.36
CA MET A 469 5.69 -2.88 11.15
C MET A 469 5.49 -1.44 11.66
N GLU A 470 4.38 -1.15 12.32
CA GLU A 470 4.08 0.20 12.78
C GLU A 470 5.08 0.67 13.85
N ASN A 471 5.76 1.79 13.58
CA ASN A 471 6.76 2.34 14.50
C ASN A 471 6.14 3.40 15.43
N PRO A 472 5.95 3.09 16.74
CA PRO A 472 5.34 4.03 17.67
C PRO A 472 6.22 5.25 17.95
N ARG A 473 7.54 5.22 17.67
CA ARG A 473 8.44 6.38 17.85
C ARG A 473 8.12 7.51 16.89
N LYS A 474 7.67 7.21 15.67
CA LYS A 474 7.37 8.21 14.62
C LYS A 474 6.04 8.96 14.78
N ARG A 475 5.11 8.46 15.60
CA ARG A 475 3.83 9.16 15.85
C ARG A 475 4.08 10.57 16.40
N LEU A 476 3.28 11.57 16.07
CA LEU A 476 3.45 12.90 16.66
C LEU A 476 2.62 13.04 17.94
N ASN A 477 3.07 13.88 18.87
CA ASN A 477 2.30 14.26 20.05
C ASN A 477 1.91 15.74 19.90
N ILE A 478 0.76 15.97 19.28
CA ILE A 478 0.22 17.31 19.00
C ILE A 478 -1.12 17.43 19.71
N LYS A 479 -1.39 18.61 20.28
CA LYS A 479 -2.71 18.98 20.80
C LYS A 479 -3.21 20.22 20.09
N LEU A 480 -4.50 20.27 19.77
CA LEU A 480 -5.17 21.49 19.35
C LEU A 480 -5.82 22.15 20.55
N VAL A 481 -5.63 23.45 20.69
CA VAL A 481 -6.10 24.22 21.83
C VAL A 481 -6.77 25.49 21.34
N SER A 482 -7.96 25.77 21.88
CA SER A 482 -8.77 26.95 21.57
C SER A 482 -8.90 27.96 22.70
N ASN A 483 -8.28 27.69 23.85
CA ASN A 483 -8.33 28.52 25.06
C ASN A 483 -6.91 28.85 25.55
N ASP A 484 -6.64 30.14 25.77
CA ASP A 484 -5.32 30.62 26.16
C ASP A 484 -4.86 30.14 27.54
N GLN A 485 -5.77 30.03 28.51
CA GLN A 485 -5.42 29.51 29.84
C GLN A 485 -4.98 28.04 29.74
N LYS A 486 -5.73 27.22 28.99
CA LYS A 486 -5.36 25.82 28.72
C LYS A 486 -4.03 25.73 27.96
N ALA A 487 -3.79 26.64 27.01
CA ALA A 487 -2.55 26.70 26.25
C ALA A 487 -1.36 26.98 27.17
N HIS A 488 -1.43 28.02 28.02
CA HIS A 488 -0.39 28.35 28.99
C HIS A 488 -0.11 27.20 29.96
N GLN A 489 -1.14 26.53 30.47
CA GLN A 489 -0.97 25.37 31.35
C GLN A 489 -0.21 24.23 30.65
N LEU A 490 -0.55 23.96 29.37
CA LEU A 490 0.10 22.92 28.59
C LEU A 490 1.54 23.29 28.19
N MET A 491 1.81 24.57 27.91
CA MET A 491 3.15 25.08 27.56
C MET A 491 4.12 25.07 28.74
N ARG A 492 3.63 25.07 29.99
CA ARG A 492 4.48 24.91 31.19
C ARG A 492 5.04 23.50 31.35
N LYS A 493 4.59 22.53 30.56
CA LYS A 493 5.09 21.15 30.65
C LYS A 493 6.54 21.08 30.15
N PRO A 494 7.42 20.30 30.81
CA PRO A 494 8.84 20.22 30.44
C PRO A 494 9.08 19.58 29.07
N ASN A 495 8.11 18.83 28.54
CA ASN A 495 8.18 18.21 27.22
C ASN A 495 7.54 19.06 26.10
N PHE A 496 7.15 20.30 26.37
CA PHE A 496 6.71 21.22 25.32
C PHE A 496 7.88 21.56 24.39
N ILE A 497 7.64 21.53 23.07
CA ILE A 497 8.64 21.83 22.05
C ILE A 497 8.35 23.20 21.43
N ASP A 498 7.19 23.35 20.81
CA ASP A 498 6.83 24.56 20.06
C ASP A 498 5.30 24.67 19.87
N ARG A 499 4.83 25.82 19.38
CA ARG A 499 3.43 26.09 19.03
C ARG A 499 3.28 26.58 17.58
N THR A 500 2.18 26.21 16.93
CA THR A 500 1.79 26.78 15.64
C THR A 500 0.41 27.43 15.75
N ILE A 501 0.34 28.74 15.56
CA ILE A 501 -0.91 29.50 15.61
C ILE A 501 -1.59 29.39 14.23
N TYR A 502 -2.83 28.90 14.19
CA TYR A 502 -3.62 28.79 12.96
C TYR A 502 -4.55 29.99 12.76
N ASN A 503 -5.14 30.49 13.84
CA ASN A 503 -5.91 31.74 13.88
C ASN A 503 -6.02 32.22 15.34
N ASN A 504 -6.79 33.28 15.58
CA ASN A 504 -6.97 33.88 16.90
C ASN A 504 -7.56 32.91 17.95
N ASN A 505 -8.30 31.89 17.53
CA ASN A 505 -9.05 31.00 18.41
C ASN A 505 -8.52 29.55 18.38
N LEU A 506 -7.41 29.30 17.68
CA LEU A 506 -6.89 27.94 17.52
C LEU A 506 -5.38 27.93 17.27
N MET A 507 -4.69 27.15 18.10
CA MET A 507 -3.28 26.82 17.92
C MET A 507 -3.01 25.34 18.14
N SER A 508 -1.94 24.83 17.54
CA SER A 508 -1.39 23.51 17.83
C SER A 508 -0.18 23.63 18.76
N LEU A 509 -0.11 22.73 19.74
CA LEU A 509 1.02 22.59 20.66
C LEU A 509 1.73 21.27 20.39
N HIS A 510 3.05 21.31 20.25
CA HIS A 510 3.91 20.17 19.93
C HIS A 510 4.65 19.71 21.18
N PHE A 511 4.69 18.40 21.42
CA PHE A 511 5.31 17.81 22.59
C PHE A 511 6.28 16.68 22.24
N GLN A 512 7.32 16.52 23.06
CA GLN A 512 8.12 15.31 23.11
C GLN A 512 7.34 14.20 23.81
N LYS A 513 7.57 12.95 23.39
CA LYS A 513 6.96 11.79 24.04
C LYS A 513 7.70 11.42 25.31
N GLU A 514 6.98 11.36 26.41
CA GLU A 514 7.49 10.88 27.70
C GLU A 514 7.51 9.35 27.77
N LYS A 515 6.51 8.70 27.19
CA LYS A 515 6.33 7.25 27.23
C LYS A 515 6.04 6.71 25.83
N ILE A 516 6.71 5.62 25.46
CA ILE A 516 6.51 4.92 24.19
C ILE A 516 6.08 3.49 24.52
N LYS A 517 4.89 3.12 24.04
CA LYS A 517 4.36 1.76 24.19
C LYS A 517 4.66 0.96 22.92
N PHE A 518 5.49 -0.08 23.05
CA PHE A 518 5.73 -1.05 21.99
C PHE A 518 4.73 -2.20 22.11
N ASP A 519 3.62 -2.09 21.38
CA ASP A 519 2.53 -3.07 21.40
C ASP A 519 2.23 -3.67 20.01
N LYS A 520 3.23 -3.63 19.13
CA LYS A 520 3.15 -4.16 17.77
C LYS A 520 4.12 -5.34 17.64
N PRO A 521 3.70 -6.46 17.02
CA PRO A 521 4.51 -7.66 16.89
C PRO A 521 5.53 -7.50 15.75
N ILE A 522 6.52 -6.63 15.93
CA ILE A 522 7.50 -6.29 14.89
C ILE A 522 8.29 -7.50 14.39
N TYR A 523 8.48 -8.51 15.24
CA TYR A 523 9.10 -9.78 14.88
C TYR A 523 8.36 -10.50 13.74
N VAL A 524 7.02 -10.38 13.67
CA VAL A 524 6.22 -10.96 12.57
C VAL A 524 6.54 -10.23 11.26
N GLY A 525 6.51 -8.89 11.29
CA GLY A 525 6.76 -8.10 10.10
C GLY A 525 8.22 -8.23 9.60
N PHE A 526 9.17 -8.35 10.52
CA PHE A 526 10.57 -8.70 10.23
C PHE A 526 10.68 -10.07 9.54
N SER A 527 10.08 -11.11 10.12
CA SER A 527 10.11 -12.46 9.53
C SER A 527 9.45 -12.50 8.16
N ILE A 528 8.30 -11.86 7.97
CA ILE A 528 7.64 -11.74 6.65
C ILE A 528 8.58 -11.10 5.63
N LEU A 529 9.28 -10.03 6.01
CA LEU A 529 10.22 -9.34 5.11
C LEU A 529 11.39 -10.24 4.70
N ASP A 530 11.98 -11.01 5.60
CA ASP A 530 13.11 -11.87 5.26
C ASP A 530 12.68 -13.14 4.53
N VAL A 531 11.58 -13.76 4.94
CA VAL A 531 10.97 -14.90 4.25
C VAL A 531 10.54 -14.50 2.83
N SER A 532 10.01 -13.29 2.62
CA SER A 532 9.62 -12.83 1.28
C SER A 532 10.81 -12.80 0.30
N LYS A 533 11.99 -12.43 0.78
CA LYS A 533 13.20 -12.39 -0.06
C LYS A 533 13.61 -13.80 -0.49
N THR A 534 13.33 -14.83 0.30
CA THR A 534 13.74 -16.19 -0.06
C THR A 534 13.03 -16.70 -1.29
N TYR A 535 11.76 -16.32 -1.50
CA TYR A 535 11.02 -16.66 -2.72
C TYR A 535 11.59 -15.96 -3.96
N ILE A 536 11.96 -14.69 -3.84
CA ILE A 536 12.57 -13.93 -4.96
C ILE A 536 13.96 -14.49 -5.30
N TYR A 537 14.79 -14.78 -4.30
CA TYR A 537 16.09 -15.42 -4.52
C TYR A 537 15.95 -16.83 -5.11
N ASN A 538 14.99 -17.62 -4.63
CA ASN A 538 14.73 -18.94 -5.17
C ASN A 538 14.34 -18.87 -6.65
N PHE A 539 13.44 -17.96 -7.01
CA PHE A 539 13.05 -17.77 -8.41
C PHE A 539 14.21 -17.27 -9.27
N HIS A 540 15.00 -16.32 -8.79
CA HIS A 540 16.14 -15.82 -9.54
C HIS A 540 17.24 -16.88 -9.72
N TYR A 541 17.74 -17.46 -8.63
CA TYR A 541 18.93 -18.32 -8.64
C TYR A 541 18.60 -19.78 -9.00
N ASN A 542 17.59 -20.37 -8.37
CA ASN A 542 17.32 -21.81 -8.50
C ASN A 542 16.46 -22.16 -9.72
N ILE A 543 15.64 -21.22 -10.20
CA ILE A 543 14.77 -21.44 -11.36
C ILE A 543 15.36 -20.76 -12.60
N MET A 544 15.41 -19.43 -12.61
CA MET A 544 15.73 -18.67 -13.82
C MET A 544 17.22 -18.76 -14.20
N LYS A 545 18.13 -18.57 -13.25
CA LYS A 545 19.58 -18.68 -13.51
C LYS A 545 20.01 -20.13 -13.75
N ASN A 546 19.37 -21.10 -13.10
CA ASN A 546 19.63 -22.52 -13.37
C ASN A 546 19.28 -22.89 -14.82
N LYS A 547 18.11 -22.47 -15.33
CA LYS A 547 17.70 -22.75 -16.71
C LYS A 547 18.57 -22.05 -17.76
N TYR A 548 18.87 -20.77 -17.58
CA TYR A 548 19.50 -19.95 -18.64
C TYR A 548 20.99 -19.71 -18.45
N GLY A 549 21.55 -19.93 -17.25
CA GLY A 549 22.96 -19.67 -16.93
C GLY A 549 23.41 -18.25 -17.28
N LYS A 550 24.38 -18.12 -18.20
CA LYS A 550 24.91 -16.83 -18.69
C LYS A 550 24.03 -16.16 -19.76
N LYS A 551 22.94 -16.82 -20.20
CA LYS A 551 22.01 -16.31 -21.23
C LYS A 551 20.93 -15.39 -20.65
N ILE A 552 20.85 -15.26 -19.33
CA ILE A 552 19.93 -14.35 -18.63
C ILE A 552 20.70 -13.23 -17.93
N SER A 553 20.12 -12.03 -17.91
CA SER A 553 20.58 -10.93 -17.07
C SER A 553 19.38 -10.17 -16.50
N LEU A 554 19.42 -9.86 -15.21
CA LEU A 554 18.43 -8.99 -14.57
C LEU A 554 18.64 -7.55 -15.05
N LEU A 555 17.56 -6.88 -15.47
CA LEU A 555 17.57 -5.47 -15.86
C LEU A 555 17.19 -4.59 -14.67
N TYR A 556 16.12 -4.97 -14.00
CA TYR A 556 15.48 -4.16 -12.96
C TYR A 556 14.70 -5.05 -12.00
N THR A 557 14.59 -4.62 -10.74
CA THR A 557 13.68 -5.23 -9.76
C THR A 557 13.05 -4.16 -8.87
N ASP A 558 11.79 -4.38 -8.49
CA ASP A 558 11.10 -3.63 -7.43
C ASP A 558 10.24 -4.59 -6.62
N THR A 559 10.74 -4.95 -5.44
CA THR A 559 10.13 -5.79 -4.40
C THR A 559 9.79 -7.22 -4.85
N ASP A 560 8.69 -7.38 -5.56
CA ASP A 560 8.08 -8.62 -6.04
C ASP A 560 8.24 -8.81 -7.55
N SER A 561 8.75 -7.81 -8.24
CA SER A 561 8.84 -7.79 -9.69
C SER A 561 10.28 -7.82 -10.20
N LEU A 562 10.49 -8.51 -11.33
CA LEU A 562 11.78 -8.78 -11.98
C LEU A 562 11.64 -8.58 -13.49
N ILE A 563 12.48 -7.72 -14.07
CA ILE A 563 12.56 -7.52 -15.51
C ILE A 563 13.84 -8.17 -16.02
N TYR A 564 13.71 -9.15 -16.90
CA TYR A 564 14.84 -9.90 -17.44
C TYR A 564 15.10 -9.58 -18.90
N ARG A 565 16.37 -9.71 -19.27
CA ARG A 565 16.80 -9.93 -20.65
C ARG A 565 17.24 -11.38 -20.79
N ILE A 566 16.56 -12.13 -21.63
CA ILE A 566 16.78 -13.58 -21.83
C ILE A 566 17.18 -13.82 -23.27
N LYS A 567 18.27 -14.57 -23.49
CA LYS A 567 18.68 -15.04 -24.80
C LYS A 567 18.20 -16.48 -25.01
N THR A 568 17.15 -16.64 -25.81
CA THR A 568 16.56 -17.92 -26.18
C THR A 568 15.87 -17.76 -27.53
N ASN A 569 15.72 -18.85 -28.29
CA ASN A 569 15.06 -18.83 -29.58
C ASN A 569 13.53 -18.72 -29.43
N ASN A 570 12.97 -19.31 -28.38
CA ASN A 570 11.53 -19.29 -28.15
C ASN A 570 11.20 -19.36 -26.65
N PHE A 571 10.98 -18.17 -26.06
CA PHE A 571 10.59 -18.08 -24.65
C PHE A 571 9.23 -18.76 -24.35
N LEU A 572 8.28 -18.80 -25.29
CA LEU A 572 6.97 -19.41 -25.04
C LEU A 572 7.08 -20.94 -24.89
N ASN A 573 7.96 -21.59 -25.67
CA ASN A 573 8.27 -23.01 -25.48
C ASN A 573 8.97 -23.24 -24.15
N ASP A 574 9.96 -22.40 -23.82
CA ASP A 574 10.61 -22.42 -22.52
C ASP A 574 9.61 -22.30 -21.37
N LEU A 575 8.61 -21.44 -21.52
CA LEU A 575 7.53 -21.26 -20.57
C LEU A 575 6.64 -22.50 -20.48
N LYS A 576 6.20 -23.05 -21.62
CA LYS A 576 5.26 -24.17 -21.68
C LYS A 576 5.84 -25.45 -21.08
N PHE A 577 7.07 -25.79 -21.44
CA PHE A 577 7.65 -27.10 -21.13
C PHE A 577 8.44 -27.13 -19.83
N ASP A 578 9.13 -26.04 -19.48
CA ASP A 578 10.08 -26.06 -18.36
C ASP A 578 9.72 -25.14 -17.20
N LEU A 579 8.92 -24.08 -17.44
CA LEU A 579 8.66 -23.06 -16.41
C LEU A 579 7.20 -23.00 -15.95
N LEU A 580 6.25 -23.66 -16.62
CA LEU A 580 4.82 -23.49 -16.37
C LEU A 580 4.42 -23.82 -14.91
N ASP A 581 5.15 -24.74 -14.27
CA ASP A 581 4.93 -25.12 -12.87
C ASP A 581 5.33 -24.04 -11.85
N TYR A 582 5.98 -22.96 -12.29
CA TYR A 582 6.32 -21.81 -11.45
C TYR A 582 5.51 -20.56 -11.78
N PHE A 583 4.62 -20.64 -12.79
CA PHE A 583 3.91 -19.50 -13.34
C PHE A 583 2.38 -19.58 -13.19
N ASP A 584 1.78 -18.42 -12.96
CA ASP A 584 0.37 -18.16 -13.18
C ASP A 584 0.22 -17.49 -14.55
N THR A 585 -0.27 -18.25 -15.54
CA THR A 585 -0.54 -17.79 -16.91
C THR A 585 -2.03 -17.58 -17.18
N SER A 586 -2.85 -17.48 -16.14
CA SER A 586 -4.30 -17.27 -16.26
C SER A 586 -4.68 -15.88 -16.79
N ASN A 587 -3.70 -14.95 -16.84
CA ASN A 587 -3.86 -13.61 -17.39
C ASN A 587 -3.60 -13.55 -18.91
N PHE A 588 -3.23 -14.67 -19.54
CA PHE A 588 -3.07 -14.77 -21.00
C PHE A 588 -4.43 -14.89 -21.69
N PRO A 589 -4.52 -14.58 -23.00
CA PRO A 589 -5.72 -14.89 -23.79
C PRO A 589 -6.08 -16.37 -23.67
N ILE A 590 -7.38 -16.70 -23.60
CA ILE A 590 -7.86 -18.07 -23.38
C ILE A 590 -7.33 -19.05 -24.44
N ASN A 591 -7.18 -18.59 -25.69
CA ASN A 591 -6.69 -19.40 -26.81
C ASN A 591 -5.15 -19.42 -26.91
N HIS A 592 -4.44 -18.81 -25.96
CA HIS A 592 -2.98 -18.71 -26.01
C HIS A 592 -2.32 -20.06 -25.66
N TYR A 593 -1.24 -20.41 -26.37
CA TYR A 593 -0.52 -21.68 -26.23
C TYR A 593 -0.12 -22.04 -24.78
N CYS A 594 0.30 -21.04 -24.02
CA CYS A 594 0.71 -21.17 -22.61
C CYS A 594 -0.41 -20.88 -21.59
N PHE A 595 -1.65 -20.62 -22.01
CA PHE A 595 -2.75 -20.33 -21.09
C PHE A 595 -3.03 -21.52 -20.15
N SER A 596 -3.19 -21.24 -18.86
CA SER A 596 -3.57 -22.23 -17.85
C SER A 596 -4.21 -21.55 -16.64
N ASN A 597 -5.28 -22.14 -16.13
CA ASN A 597 -5.91 -21.72 -14.86
C ASN A 597 -5.35 -22.45 -13.63
N LYS A 598 -4.36 -23.35 -13.80
CA LYS A 598 -3.82 -24.21 -12.73
C LYS A 598 -3.36 -23.43 -11.49
N HIS A 599 -2.72 -22.27 -11.68
CA HIS A 599 -2.15 -21.47 -10.59
C HIS A 599 -2.81 -20.09 -10.40
N LYS A 600 -4.02 -19.90 -10.93
CA LYS A 600 -4.71 -18.61 -10.94
C LYS A 600 -4.80 -17.98 -9.55
N ASN A 601 -4.16 -16.82 -9.38
CA ASN A 601 -4.12 -16.04 -8.14
C ASN A 601 -3.52 -16.76 -6.91
N ILE A 602 -2.81 -17.88 -7.08
CA ILE A 602 -2.19 -18.59 -5.95
C ILE A 602 -0.93 -17.83 -5.49
N PRO A 603 -0.79 -17.49 -4.20
CA PRO A 603 0.37 -16.75 -3.72
C PRO A 603 1.71 -17.48 -3.98
N GLY A 604 2.71 -16.73 -4.43
CA GLY A 604 4.09 -17.20 -4.64
C GLY A 604 4.44 -17.63 -6.07
N PHE A 605 3.46 -17.81 -6.95
CA PHE A 605 3.69 -18.04 -8.38
C PHE A 605 4.02 -16.71 -9.08
N PHE A 606 4.70 -16.79 -10.23
CA PHE A 606 5.05 -15.62 -11.03
C PHE A 606 4.09 -15.47 -12.20
N LYS A 607 3.65 -14.25 -12.49
CA LYS A 607 2.88 -13.93 -13.69
C LYS A 607 3.72 -13.05 -14.61
N ASP A 608 3.47 -13.16 -15.90
CA ASP A 608 3.97 -12.18 -16.87
C ASP A 608 3.04 -10.97 -16.89
N GLU A 609 3.54 -9.83 -16.43
CA GLU A 609 2.79 -8.58 -16.30
C GLU A 609 2.35 -8.04 -17.67
N LEU A 610 3.01 -8.46 -18.76
CA LEU A 610 2.70 -8.05 -20.14
C LEU A 610 1.65 -8.93 -20.81
N LYS A 611 1.12 -9.96 -20.12
CA LYS A 611 0.06 -10.83 -20.63
C LYS A 611 0.41 -11.45 -21.99
N SER A 612 1.62 -11.99 -22.12
CA SER A 612 2.21 -12.55 -23.35
C SER A 612 2.61 -11.54 -24.44
N GLU A 613 2.38 -10.25 -24.24
CA GLU A 613 2.84 -9.22 -25.16
C GLU A 613 4.36 -9.00 -25.09
N THR A 614 4.97 -8.67 -26.22
CA THR A 614 6.42 -8.55 -26.32
C THR A 614 6.88 -7.13 -25.99
N MET A 615 7.71 -7.00 -24.95
CA MET A 615 8.44 -5.76 -24.67
C MET A 615 9.58 -5.58 -25.68
N THR A 616 9.53 -4.51 -26.46
CA THR A 616 10.52 -4.24 -27.51
C THR A 616 11.73 -3.49 -26.98
N GLN A 617 11.54 -2.62 -25.98
CA GLN A 617 12.58 -1.77 -25.41
C GLN A 617 12.32 -1.49 -23.92
N PHE A 618 13.40 -1.41 -23.15
CA PHE A 618 13.40 -1.05 -21.74
C PHE A 618 14.51 -0.05 -21.42
N VAL A 619 14.18 0.98 -20.64
CA VAL A 619 15.12 1.98 -20.12
C VAL A 619 14.84 2.28 -18.66
N THR A 620 15.87 2.30 -17.81
CA THR A 620 15.77 2.74 -16.42
C THR A 620 16.88 3.75 -16.09
N LEU A 621 16.47 4.86 -15.50
CA LEU A 621 17.40 5.91 -15.07
C LEU A 621 17.87 5.67 -13.63
N ARG A 622 16.96 5.24 -12.76
CA ARG A 622 17.19 4.92 -11.34
C ARG A 622 15.99 4.13 -10.79
N PRO A 623 16.08 3.55 -9.58
CA PRO A 623 14.94 2.88 -8.92
C PRO A 623 13.65 3.71 -8.97
N LYS A 624 12.56 3.08 -9.43
CA LYS A 624 11.21 3.65 -9.61
C LYS A 624 11.13 4.81 -10.63
N LEU A 625 12.10 4.88 -11.54
CA LEU A 625 12.15 5.81 -12.68
C LEU A 625 12.61 5.08 -13.95
N TYR A 626 11.66 4.48 -14.67
CA TYR A 626 11.89 3.66 -15.85
C TYR A 626 10.75 3.77 -16.85
N ALA A 627 11.00 3.37 -18.09
CA ALA A 627 10.02 3.32 -19.16
C ALA A 627 10.28 2.12 -20.07
N TYR A 628 9.24 1.65 -20.75
CA TYR A 628 9.32 0.51 -21.67
C TYR A 628 8.23 0.59 -22.74
N THR A 629 8.45 -0.11 -23.85
CA THR A 629 7.53 -0.15 -24.98
C THR A 629 7.06 -1.57 -25.21
N VAL A 630 5.74 -1.75 -25.40
CA VAL A 630 5.09 -3.04 -25.69
C VAL A 630 4.15 -2.83 -26.85
N SER A 631 4.33 -3.56 -27.96
CA SER A 631 3.47 -3.46 -29.15
C SER A 631 3.21 -2.01 -29.62
N GLY A 632 4.26 -1.16 -29.61
CA GLY A 632 4.16 0.26 -29.97
C GLY A 632 3.61 1.19 -28.88
N VAL A 633 3.09 0.66 -27.78
CA VAL A 633 2.54 1.44 -26.66
C VAL A 633 3.63 1.69 -25.61
N GLU A 634 3.77 2.96 -25.21
CA GLU A 634 4.73 3.38 -24.20
C GLU A 634 4.17 3.33 -22.77
N TYR A 635 4.93 2.70 -21.87
CA TYR A 635 4.65 2.66 -20.44
C TYR A 635 5.73 3.40 -19.67
N LYS A 636 5.32 4.34 -18.83
CA LYS A 636 6.21 5.24 -18.09
C LYS A 636 5.99 5.09 -16.59
N LYS A 637 7.07 5.03 -15.82
CA LYS A 637 7.06 5.01 -14.34
C LYS A 637 7.99 6.11 -13.84
N ALA A 638 7.42 7.00 -13.03
CA ALA A 638 8.15 8.11 -12.43
C ALA A 638 7.55 8.41 -11.04
N LYS A 639 8.15 7.85 -9.99
CA LYS A 639 7.65 8.04 -8.62
C LYS A 639 7.65 9.53 -8.25
N GLY A 640 6.49 10.02 -7.80
CA GLY A 640 6.29 11.40 -7.36
C GLY A 640 5.91 12.37 -8.47
N VAL A 641 5.79 11.93 -9.73
CA VAL A 641 5.27 12.74 -10.84
C VAL A 641 3.77 12.46 -10.99
N LYS A 642 2.97 13.52 -11.19
CA LYS A 642 1.51 13.38 -11.40
C LYS A 642 1.21 12.61 -12.68
N LYS A 643 0.08 11.90 -12.69
CA LYS A 643 -0.37 11.07 -13.81
C LYS A 643 -0.43 11.85 -15.12
N TYR A 644 -1.11 13.01 -15.13
CA TYR A 644 -1.24 13.82 -16.36
C TYR A 644 0.10 14.30 -16.91
N VAL A 645 1.03 14.71 -16.03
CA VAL A 645 2.39 15.14 -16.43
C VAL A 645 3.10 14.00 -17.16
N ARG A 646 3.03 12.79 -16.60
CA ARG A 646 3.66 11.61 -17.17
C ARG A 646 3.01 11.14 -18.47
N ASP A 647 1.69 11.21 -18.55
CA ASP A 647 0.94 10.65 -19.67
C ASP A 647 0.99 11.61 -20.89
N LYS A 648 1.07 12.94 -20.68
CA LYS A 648 1.07 13.96 -21.75
C LYS A 648 2.44 14.53 -22.10
N TYR A 649 3.34 14.68 -21.13
CA TYR A 649 4.59 15.45 -21.30
C TYR A 649 5.85 14.58 -21.21
N MET A 650 5.70 13.27 -21.07
CA MET A 650 6.83 12.33 -21.00
C MET A 650 6.67 11.23 -22.04
N THR A 651 7.76 10.92 -22.74
CA THR A 651 7.88 9.82 -23.72
C THR A 651 9.03 8.90 -23.35
N VAL A 652 9.13 7.71 -23.95
CA VAL A 652 10.29 6.83 -23.77
C VAL A 652 11.57 7.51 -24.27
N ASP A 653 11.47 8.29 -25.35
CA ASP A 653 12.61 9.05 -25.90
C ASP A 653 13.18 10.05 -24.90
N HIS A 654 12.36 10.71 -24.08
CA HIS A 654 12.87 11.58 -23.03
C HIS A 654 13.77 10.81 -22.04
N TYR A 655 13.44 9.56 -21.70
CA TYR A 655 14.30 8.72 -20.85
C TYR A 655 15.58 8.31 -21.57
N LEU A 656 15.48 7.94 -22.85
CA LEU A 656 16.63 7.55 -23.67
C LEU A 656 17.61 8.70 -23.88
N ASN A 657 17.12 9.92 -24.15
CA ASN A 657 17.93 11.11 -24.31
C ASN A 657 18.72 11.42 -23.05
N ILE A 658 18.05 11.40 -21.89
CA ILE A 658 18.70 11.59 -20.59
C ILE A 658 19.76 10.51 -20.32
N LEU A 659 19.47 9.24 -20.65
CA LEU A 659 20.46 8.17 -20.50
C LEU A 659 21.63 8.31 -21.47
N SER A 660 21.38 8.73 -22.71
CA SER A 660 22.39 8.92 -23.76
C SER A 660 23.34 10.07 -23.43
N GLU A 661 22.79 11.21 -23.03
CA GLU A 661 23.56 12.37 -22.57
C GLU A 661 24.42 11.99 -21.36
N PHE A 662 23.83 11.25 -20.40
CA PHE A 662 24.55 10.76 -19.23
C PHE A 662 25.66 9.78 -19.60
N SER A 663 25.39 8.86 -20.52
CA SER A 663 26.39 7.88 -20.97
C SER A 663 27.55 8.56 -21.68
N SER A 664 27.27 9.61 -22.46
CA SER A 664 28.26 10.43 -23.15
C SER A 664 29.11 11.24 -22.18
N GLN A 665 28.51 11.84 -21.14
CA GLN A 665 29.23 12.53 -20.08
C GLN A 665 30.06 11.56 -19.22
N ASN A 666 29.54 10.36 -18.95
CA ASN A 666 30.21 9.34 -18.13
C ASN A 666 31.39 8.68 -18.85
N ALA A 667 31.34 8.57 -20.18
CA ALA A 667 32.42 8.03 -20.99
C ALA A 667 33.60 8.99 -21.17
N ASP A 668 33.36 10.30 -21.06
CA ASP A 668 34.34 11.35 -21.30
C ASP A 668 34.94 11.86 -19.98
N ALA A 669 36.26 11.73 -19.83
CA ALA A 669 36.97 12.16 -18.63
C ALA A 669 37.12 13.69 -18.54
N GLN A 670 36.97 14.41 -19.66
CA GLN A 670 37.16 15.87 -19.75
C GLN A 670 35.86 16.65 -19.57
N LYS A 671 34.69 16.00 -19.59
CA LYS A 671 33.40 16.67 -19.36
C LYS A 671 33.17 16.95 -17.88
N ASP A 672 32.70 18.15 -17.59
CA ASP A 672 32.30 18.57 -16.25
C ASP A 672 31.22 17.64 -15.69
N LYS A 673 31.58 16.82 -14.68
CA LYS A 673 30.68 15.87 -14.00
C LYS A 673 29.73 16.54 -13.02
N THR A 674 29.81 17.86 -12.82
CA THR A 674 28.94 18.62 -11.91
C THR A 674 27.59 18.98 -12.55
N LYS A 675 27.50 19.03 -13.89
CA LYS A 675 26.24 19.33 -14.59
C LYS A 675 25.25 18.17 -14.44
N GLN A 676 24.16 18.42 -13.72
CA GLN A 676 23.09 17.44 -13.51
C GLN A 676 22.20 17.30 -14.75
N ILE A 677 22.30 16.16 -15.44
CA ILE A 677 21.41 15.83 -16.56
C ILE A 677 20.02 15.48 -16.03
N SER A 678 19.07 16.38 -16.30
CA SER A 678 17.71 16.27 -15.81
C SER A 678 16.72 17.02 -16.69
N THR A 679 15.45 16.60 -16.62
CA THR A 679 14.32 17.30 -17.25
C THR A 679 13.36 17.75 -16.17
N SER A 680 12.80 18.95 -16.31
CA SER A 680 11.79 19.50 -15.42
C SER A 680 10.49 19.81 -16.16
N CYS A 681 9.35 19.59 -15.52
CA CYS A 681 8.03 19.98 -16.02
C CYS A 681 7.30 20.81 -14.96
N ASP A 682 6.38 21.65 -15.42
CA ASP A 682 5.44 22.34 -14.53
C ASP A 682 4.37 21.37 -14.06
N MET A 683 4.00 21.51 -12.78
CA MET A 683 3.05 20.64 -12.13
C MET A 683 2.13 21.47 -11.22
N ASN A 684 0.84 21.45 -11.54
CA ASN A 684 -0.19 22.11 -10.75
C ASN A 684 -0.51 21.25 -9.53
N ILE A 685 -0.49 21.82 -8.33
CA ILE A 685 -0.79 21.13 -7.07
C ILE A 685 -1.70 21.99 -6.20
N ILE A 686 -2.43 21.32 -5.31
CA ILE A 686 -3.09 21.96 -4.17
C ILE A 686 -2.15 21.78 -2.97
N GLN A 687 -1.86 22.88 -2.28
CA GLN A 687 -1.04 22.89 -1.08
C GLN A 687 -1.78 23.64 0.04
N SER A 688 -1.41 23.36 1.27
CA SER A 688 -1.84 24.11 2.44
C SER A 688 -0.65 24.68 3.22
N ASN A 689 -0.89 25.77 3.93
CA ASN A 689 0.00 26.31 4.95
C ASN A 689 -0.82 26.92 6.09
N LYS A 690 -0.59 26.48 7.32
CA LYS A 690 -1.44 26.76 8.49
C LYS A 690 -2.92 26.53 8.21
N HIS A 691 -3.22 25.43 7.51
CA HIS A 691 -4.57 25.10 7.02
C HIS A 691 -5.20 26.10 6.03
N HIS A 692 -4.45 27.08 5.51
CA HIS A 692 -4.88 27.87 4.34
C HIS A 692 -4.56 27.10 3.07
N VAL A 693 -5.61 26.70 2.35
CA VAL A 693 -5.51 25.93 1.11
C VAL A 693 -5.39 26.88 -0.09
N TYR A 694 -4.48 26.58 -1.01
CA TYR A 694 -4.30 27.33 -2.26
C TYR A 694 -3.74 26.44 -3.37
N SER A 695 -4.00 26.82 -4.62
CA SER A 695 -3.42 26.19 -5.81
C SER A 695 -2.06 26.80 -6.12
N LYS A 696 -1.11 25.98 -6.57
CA LYS A 696 0.25 26.41 -6.95
C LYS A 696 0.76 25.59 -8.14
N THR A 697 1.35 26.27 -9.10
CA THR A 697 2.20 25.63 -10.13
C THR A 697 3.62 25.56 -9.62
N MET A 698 4.23 24.37 -9.65
CA MET A 698 5.63 24.18 -9.29
C MET A 698 6.42 23.54 -10.42
N LYS A 699 7.62 24.06 -10.70
CA LYS A 699 8.58 23.44 -11.61
C LYS A 699 9.27 22.28 -10.89
N LYS A 700 9.12 21.05 -11.39
CA LYS A 700 9.62 19.83 -10.75
C LYS A 700 10.54 19.06 -11.68
N ILE A 701 11.68 18.60 -11.16
CA ILE A 701 12.55 17.64 -11.86
C ILE A 701 11.80 16.30 -11.98
N VAL A 702 11.50 15.89 -13.21
CA VAL A 702 10.77 14.67 -13.54
C VAL A 702 11.69 13.52 -13.96
N LEU A 703 12.83 13.82 -14.60
CA LEU A 703 13.83 12.83 -15.04
C LEU A 703 15.22 13.20 -14.54
N SER A 704 16.00 12.21 -14.11
CA SER A 704 17.41 12.36 -13.75
C SER A 704 18.13 11.02 -13.83
N ALA A 705 19.33 11.00 -14.42
CA ALA A 705 20.13 9.79 -14.60
C ALA A 705 21.01 9.39 -13.40
N ASN A 706 21.03 10.18 -12.32
CA ASN A 706 21.85 9.85 -11.15
C ASN A 706 21.24 8.70 -10.35
N ASP A 707 22.01 7.62 -10.22
CA ASP A 707 21.73 6.46 -9.35
C ASP A 707 23.00 6.10 -8.59
N ASP A 708 22.90 6.02 -7.28
CA ASP A 708 23.99 5.73 -6.36
C ASP A 708 23.77 4.41 -5.61
N LYS A 709 22.72 3.64 -5.94
CA LYS A 709 22.53 2.32 -5.32
C LYS A 709 23.56 1.28 -5.76
N ARG A 710 24.17 1.49 -6.92
CA ARG A 710 25.16 0.63 -7.57
C ARG A 710 26.18 1.50 -8.28
N VAL A 711 27.38 0.97 -8.53
CA VAL A 711 28.40 1.68 -9.30
C VAL A 711 28.05 1.60 -10.79
N ILE A 712 27.82 2.75 -11.41
CA ILE A 712 27.58 2.84 -12.85
C ILE A 712 28.91 2.76 -13.58
N LEU A 713 29.07 1.77 -14.46
CA LEU A 713 30.30 1.57 -15.23
C LEU A 713 30.41 2.55 -16.40
N LYS A 714 31.61 2.64 -16.98
CA LYS A 714 31.88 3.42 -18.20
C LYS A 714 30.84 3.09 -19.28
N GLY A 715 30.25 4.14 -19.86
CA GLY A 715 29.20 4.04 -20.86
C GLY A 715 27.78 3.98 -20.28
N GLY A 716 27.60 4.15 -18.97
CA GLY A 716 26.31 4.51 -18.36
C GLY A 716 25.22 3.44 -18.32
N ILE A 717 25.40 2.29 -19.00
CA ILE A 717 24.37 1.24 -19.15
C ILE A 717 24.51 0.10 -18.12
N ARG A 718 25.73 -0.40 -17.89
CA ARG A 718 25.98 -1.51 -16.96
C ARG A 718 26.29 -0.96 -15.57
N THR A 719 25.91 -1.72 -14.54
CA THR A 719 26.23 -1.37 -13.15
C THR A 719 26.78 -2.58 -12.40
N LEU A 720 27.62 -2.35 -11.40
CA LEU A 720 28.09 -3.36 -10.46
C LEU A 720 27.66 -3.04 -9.03
N PRO A 721 27.39 -4.04 -8.18
CA PRO A 721 27.21 -3.82 -6.75
C PRO A 721 28.48 -3.27 -6.12
N TYR A 722 28.34 -2.47 -5.06
CA TYR A 722 29.48 -2.15 -4.20
C TYR A 722 30.10 -3.44 -3.62
N GLY A 723 31.43 -3.50 -3.57
CA GLY A 723 32.18 -4.67 -3.11
C GLY A 723 32.56 -5.67 -4.21
N HIS A 724 32.12 -5.46 -5.45
CA HIS A 724 32.52 -6.34 -6.55
C HIS A 724 34.03 -6.23 -6.81
N TYR A 725 34.71 -7.36 -7.01
CA TYR A 725 36.19 -7.41 -7.14
C TYR A 725 36.72 -6.53 -8.28
N LYS A 726 36.00 -6.47 -9.42
CA LYS A 726 36.27 -5.59 -10.57
C LYS A 726 36.25 -4.07 -10.28
N LEU A 727 35.83 -3.64 -9.10
CA LEU A 727 35.82 -2.23 -8.69
C LEU A 727 37.08 -1.83 -7.92
N ASN A 728 37.87 -2.81 -7.49
CA ASN A 728 39.10 -2.62 -6.73
C ASN A 728 40.32 -2.58 -7.64
#